data_AF-A0A9P0J5Y0-F1
#
_entry.id   AF-A0A9P0J5Y0-F1
#
_cell.length_a   1.000
_cell.length_b   1.000
_cell.length_c   1.000
_cell.angle_alpha   90.00
_cell.angle_beta   90.00
_cell.angle_gamma   90.00
#
_symmetry.space_group_name_H-M   'P 1'
#
loop_
_entity.id
_entity.type
_entity.pdbx_description
1 polymer ?
#
loop_
_entity_poly.entity_id
_entity_poly.type
_entity_poly.pdbx_seq_one_letter_code
_entity_poly.pdbx_strand_id
1 'polypeptide(L)'
;MKKSISEHTKRIRSAPKKEEVPKAPLKEESDRNPGRDRSSFSSIPMPSLQDVYTSTLLKAEAAIEASIKKEEEPKEEVVLRDELCNAYRFVVNYGVFEPNFEWLPHELLIHIFQYLNTRDLLEAGQVCRQWMEATQYFRLCRKILLHFQIFKYSDTAHPINRFLSCSRFFPNIKFSIVKFTPKNDAFWELYGEMVEQLTFNSCLINKPEFLRIIRLCPGLTMLSITRCDDLYKTWSVVKKSNLVKMKLPQMLYLKIYETSLLTKDIFNFMVASMPNLTALTIANCFGNSKPKDRADILNAIIDFLSKRSEHIKVLNLVNTQTDDLFLEKLAEIKGLRLNELRLTFNGVVTTLGKCGILMLIRNQKYLEILDLTDSKSLSNLCLMEICKHISQLKVLILNKCWLINDVGLREVHRLLHLEVLDITSCDRVTDLGLLEGLIPQGKKFFRLKELYLGLLPYMSILAVYRLSQQYDELQVLDLSGSSNSITDETLQMIFRYQLKLKHLNLDCCAKITDIGMTGLSEHDELGNCQNYIPYTINSLKDLQYLNITGCYQITDKSLLKSFDLPELKEINMSRCHNCTEIGIKALCKKCPLLEVIDLSECFHVKDSTVDMVTKHLTRLETLKLNGCEQITDAILDDIGDNCKYLKSLYIRRCPKIQINPFEILKHVRYIYNQ
;
A
#
# COMPACT_ATOMS: atom_id res chain seq x y z
N MET A 1 13.63 37.85 -26.36
CA MET A 1 14.16 39.14 -26.87
C MET A 1 13.77 40.20 -25.84
N LYS A 2 14.60 40.66 -24.89
CA LYS A 2 15.75 41.62 -24.97
C LYS A 2 15.38 42.82 -25.86
N LYS A 3 15.13 44.04 -25.35
CA LYS A 3 16.05 45.12 -24.86
C LYS A 3 15.16 46.39 -24.66
N SER A 4 15.46 47.51 -24.00
CA SER A 4 16.59 48.08 -23.20
C SER A 4 16.23 49.56 -22.88
N ILE A 5 17.04 50.23 -22.02
CA ILE A 5 17.32 51.68 -21.79
C ILE A 5 17.03 52.02 -20.31
N SER A 6 17.96 52.12 -19.35
CA SER A 6 19.28 52.81 -19.17
C SER A 6 19.19 54.35 -19.15
N GLU A 7 19.16 54.97 -17.97
CA GLU A 7 20.31 55.59 -17.26
C GLU A 7 20.43 57.10 -17.48
N HIS A 8 20.48 57.89 -16.40
CA HIS A 8 21.37 59.05 -16.23
C HIS A 8 21.61 59.36 -14.74
N THR A 9 22.89 59.39 -14.38
CA THR A 9 23.52 59.59 -13.05
C THR A 9 23.98 61.03 -12.77
N LYS A 10 24.01 61.45 -11.48
CA LYS A 10 25.18 61.96 -10.70
C LYS A 10 24.72 62.63 -9.38
N ARG A 11 25.03 62.07 -8.19
CA ARG A 11 26.16 62.33 -7.23
C ARG A 11 26.00 63.65 -6.42
N ILE A 12 26.11 63.72 -5.07
CA ILE A 12 27.30 63.48 -4.20
C ILE A 12 26.92 63.41 -2.68
N ARG A 13 27.51 62.45 -1.92
CA ARG A 13 27.93 62.31 -0.46
C ARG A 13 26.92 62.58 0.68
N SER A 14 26.91 61.92 1.85
CA SER A 14 27.90 61.19 2.69
C SER A 14 27.20 60.26 3.74
N ALA A 15 27.93 59.24 4.27
CA ALA A 15 27.57 58.26 5.33
C ALA A 15 27.44 58.90 6.75
N PRO A 16 27.22 58.18 7.91
CA PRO A 16 27.27 56.72 8.19
C PRO A 16 26.30 56.09 9.28
N LYS A 17 26.38 54.74 9.40
CA LYS A 17 26.36 53.81 10.58
C LYS A 17 25.20 53.68 11.61
N LYS A 18 24.73 52.41 11.71
CA LYS A 18 24.41 51.50 12.85
C LYS A 18 24.02 52.07 14.23
N GLU A 19 22.86 51.60 14.73
CA GLU A 19 22.40 51.76 16.13
C GLU A 19 22.44 50.41 16.90
N GLU A 20 23.05 50.46 18.09
CA GLU A 20 22.92 49.52 19.21
C GLU A 20 22.18 50.25 20.35
N VAL A 21 21.35 49.54 21.11
CA VAL A 21 20.58 50.07 22.26
C VAL A 21 21.24 49.64 23.59
N PRO A 22 21.40 50.53 24.59
CA PRO A 22 22.07 50.22 25.85
C PRO A 22 21.12 49.88 27.02
N LYS A 23 21.72 49.34 28.10
CA LYS A 23 21.13 48.95 29.41
C LYS A 23 21.29 50.04 30.50
N ALA A 24 20.42 49.91 31.52
CA ALA A 24 20.58 50.20 32.98
C ALA A 24 20.29 51.64 33.49
N PRO A 25 20.16 51.92 34.82
CA PRO A 25 20.10 51.06 36.04
C PRO A 25 19.08 51.46 37.17
N LEU A 26 18.93 50.57 38.20
CA LEU A 26 18.90 50.70 39.70
C LEU A 26 18.38 52.02 40.36
N LYS A 27 17.74 52.12 41.56
CA LYS A 27 17.74 51.35 42.83
C LYS A 27 16.73 51.96 43.86
N GLU A 28 16.32 51.14 44.83
CA GLU A 28 15.99 51.41 46.28
C GLU A 28 14.83 52.32 46.73
N GLU A 29 13.89 51.74 47.52
CA GLU A 29 13.47 52.28 48.83
C GLU A 29 12.76 51.21 49.69
N SER A 30 12.93 51.29 51.01
CA SER A 30 12.62 50.30 52.04
C SER A 30 11.51 50.74 53.01
N ASP A 31 11.04 49.75 53.78
CA ASP A 31 10.37 49.81 55.10
C ASP A 31 8.86 50.12 55.20
N ARG A 32 8.07 49.15 55.68
CA ARG A 32 7.71 48.98 57.11
C ARG A 32 6.68 47.86 57.33
N ASN A 33 6.98 46.98 58.29
CA ASN A 33 6.07 46.07 59.01
C ASN A 33 5.89 46.65 60.43
N PRO A 34 4.80 46.41 61.21
CA PRO A 34 4.59 45.14 61.96
C PRO A 34 3.07 44.77 62.11
N GLY A 35 2.57 43.67 62.67
CA GLY A 35 3.06 42.59 63.53
C GLY A 35 1.89 41.72 64.07
N ARG A 36 2.18 40.42 64.36
CA ARG A 36 1.71 39.55 65.49
C ARG A 36 0.19 39.24 65.63
N ASP A 37 -0.32 38.04 65.95
CA ASP A 37 0.04 36.91 66.84
C ASP A 37 -0.64 35.59 66.34
N ARG A 38 0.01 34.41 66.29
CA ARG A 38 0.24 33.32 67.29
C ARG A 38 -0.97 32.51 67.82
N SER A 39 -1.04 31.22 67.44
CA SER A 39 -1.19 29.97 68.26
C SER A 39 -1.63 28.80 67.33
N SER A 40 -0.88 27.70 67.06
CA SER A 40 -0.35 26.57 67.88
C SER A 40 -1.47 25.61 68.34
N PHE A 41 -1.52 24.27 68.22
CA PHE A 41 -0.61 23.10 68.09
C PHE A 41 -1.46 21.93 67.49
N SER A 42 -0.99 20.95 66.70
CA SER A 42 -0.16 19.76 67.02
C SER A 42 -0.16 18.88 65.74
N SER A 43 0.89 18.31 65.13
CA SER A 43 2.06 17.50 65.52
C SER A 43 1.77 16.04 65.91
N ILE A 44 1.74 15.15 64.89
CA ILE A 44 2.12 13.72 64.99
C ILE A 44 3.07 13.41 63.81
N PRO A 45 4.31 12.93 64.04
CA PRO A 45 5.27 12.59 62.99
C PRO A 45 5.16 11.13 62.50
N MET A 46 5.47 10.93 61.22
CA MET A 46 5.70 9.63 60.55
C MET A 46 6.94 8.92 61.12
N PRO A 47 6.91 7.59 61.31
CA PRO A 47 8.08 6.83 61.76
C PRO A 47 9.13 6.67 60.65
N SER A 48 10.40 6.85 61.02
CA SER A 48 11.59 6.58 60.23
C SER A 48 11.80 5.08 60.02
N LEU A 49 11.83 4.63 58.77
CA LEU A 49 12.32 3.31 58.35
C LEU A 49 13.82 3.41 58.04
N GLN A 50 14.63 3.57 59.09
CA GLN A 50 16.00 3.09 59.14
C GLN A 50 16.00 2.04 60.26
N ASP A 51 16.64 0.90 59.97
CA ASP A 51 16.65 -0.36 60.73
C ASP A 51 15.56 -1.37 60.33
N VAL A 52 15.88 -2.15 59.27
CA VAL A 52 15.56 -3.59 59.06
C VAL A 52 16.11 -4.09 57.70
N TYR A 53 16.57 -3.23 56.79
CA TYR A 53 16.97 -3.63 55.41
C TYR A 53 18.48 -3.67 55.11
N THR A 54 19.35 -4.00 56.08
CA THR A 54 20.80 -4.12 55.83
C THR A 54 21.42 -5.49 56.11
N SER A 55 20.65 -6.51 56.54
CA SER A 55 21.21 -7.87 56.74
C SER A 55 20.91 -8.87 55.61
N THR A 56 19.95 -8.56 54.74
CA THR A 56 19.48 -9.48 53.68
C THR A 56 20.17 -9.24 52.32
N LEU A 57 20.61 -8.01 52.02
CA LEU A 57 21.31 -7.70 50.77
C LEU A 57 22.78 -8.14 50.76
N LEU A 58 23.51 -7.97 51.87
CA LEU A 58 24.91 -8.37 51.98
C LEU A 58 25.12 -9.90 51.94
N LYS A 59 24.09 -10.69 52.26
CA LYS A 59 24.12 -12.17 52.10
C LYS A 59 23.78 -12.63 50.69
N ALA A 60 23.06 -11.83 49.91
CA ALA A 60 22.72 -12.14 48.53
C ALA A 60 23.88 -11.82 47.57
N GLU A 61 24.61 -10.71 47.79
CA GLU A 61 25.76 -10.34 46.97
C GLU A 61 26.94 -11.32 47.14
N ALA A 62 27.19 -11.80 48.37
CA ALA A 62 28.23 -12.81 48.62
C ALA A 62 27.90 -14.21 48.02
N ALA A 63 26.61 -14.55 47.88
CA ALA A 63 26.17 -15.81 47.26
C ALA A 63 26.25 -15.76 45.72
N ILE A 64 26.08 -14.57 45.14
CA ILE A 64 26.21 -14.34 43.69
C ILE A 64 27.69 -14.33 43.29
N GLU A 65 28.57 -13.67 44.04
CA GLU A 65 30.03 -13.70 43.77
C GLU A 65 30.64 -15.10 43.93
N ALA A 66 30.12 -15.93 44.85
CA ALA A 66 30.54 -17.33 45.00
C ALA A 66 30.05 -18.24 43.85
N SER A 67 28.96 -17.85 43.17
CA SER A 67 28.43 -18.57 42.01
C SER A 67 29.14 -18.18 40.71
N ILE A 68 29.63 -16.94 40.60
CA ILE A 68 30.36 -16.42 39.44
C ILE A 68 31.80 -16.98 39.35
N LYS A 69 32.39 -17.46 40.46
CA LYS A 69 33.74 -18.03 40.47
C LYS A 69 33.84 -19.53 40.11
N LYS A 70 32.75 -20.18 39.67
CA LYS A 70 32.74 -21.62 39.35
C LYS A 70 32.60 -21.98 37.87
N GLU A 71 32.56 -21.01 36.97
CA GLU A 71 32.49 -21.26 35.51
C GLU A 71 33.58 -20.49 34.75
N GLU A 72 34.83 -20.88 34.94
CA GLU A 72 35.92 -20.56 34.00
C GLU A 72 36.76 -21.83 33.77
N GLU A 73 36.36 -22.64 32.77
CA GLU A 73 37.21 -23.65 32.11
C GLU A 73 36.85 -23.71 30.60
N PRO A 74 37.75 -24.21 29.73
CA PRO A 74 38.03 -23.61 28.42
C PRO A 74 37.03 -23.96 27.32
N LYS A 75 36.82 -23.00 26.41
CA LYS A 75 35.96 -23.12 25.22
C LYS A 75 36.56 -24.09 24.19
N GLU A 76 35.99 -25.29 24.08
CA GLU A 76 36.03 -26.06 22.84
C GLU A 76 34.94 -25.55 21.88
N GLU A 77 35.27 -25.41 20.59
CA GLU A 77 34.34 -25.04 19.53
C GLU A 77 33.23 -26.09 19.38
N VAL A 78 32.06 -25.83 19.97
CA VAL A 78 30.85 -26.60 19.68
C VAL A 78 30.16 -26.00 18.47
N VAL A 79 30.18 -26.76 17.38
CA VAL A 79 29.42 -26.54 16.15
C VAL A 79 27.92 -26.55 16.50
N LEU A 80 27.31 -25.36 16.60
CA LEU A 80 25.86 -25.16 16.73
C LEU A 80 25.13 -25.43 15.39
N ARG A 81 25.24 -26.66 14.88
CA ARG A 81 24.33 -27.23 13.88
C ARG A 81 23.86 -28.56 14.44
N ASP A 82 22.69 -28.59 15.06
CA ASP A 82 21.71 -29.70 15.03
C ASP A 82 20.71 -29.74 16.20
N GLU A 83 20.86 -28.94 17.26
CA GLU A 83 20.03 -29.14 18.47
C GLU A 83 18.58 -28.65 18.36
N LEU A 84 18.25 -27.72 17.46
CA LEU A 84 16.86 -27.27 17.27
C LEU A 84 15.99 -28.26 16.46
N CYS A 85 16.58 -29.24 15.77
CA CYS A 85 15.82 -30.24 15.01
C CYS A 85 15.31 -31.43 15.85
N ASN A 86 15.82 -31.63 17.07
CA ASN A 86 15.56 -32.85 17.86
C ASN A 86 14.53 -32.70 18.99
N ALA A 87 13.89 -31.53 19.15
CA ALA A 87 13.03 -31.26 20.31
C ALA A 87 11.56 -31.76 20.19
N TYR A 88 11.15 -32.38 19.08
CA TYR A 88 9.78 -32.91 18.91
C TYR A 88 9.76 -34.43 18.73
N ARG A 89 10.07 -35.19 19.79
CA ARG A 89 9.78 -36.63 19.84
C ARG A 89 8.35 -36.84 20.34
N PHE A 90 7.42 -37.06 19.40
CA PHE A 90 6.10 -37.61 19.71
C PHE A 90 6.24 -39.13 19.91
N VAL A 91 6.06 -39.61 21.14
CA VAL A 91 6.01 -41.05 21.41
C VAL A 91 4.58 -41.54 21.12
N VAL A 92 4.38 -42.14 19.96
CA VAL A 92 3.21 -42.99 19.67
C VAL A 92 3.64 -44.43 19.94
N ASN A 93 2.75 -45.21 20.55
CA ASN A 93 3.05 -46.45 21.29
C ASN A 93 3.53 -47.68 20.46
N TYR A 94 4.18 -47.47 19.31
CA TYR A 94 4.92 -48.46 18.54
C TYR A 94 6.05 -47.78 17.75
N GLY A 95 7.27 -47.73 18.32
CA GLY A 95 8.49 -47.27 17.64
C GLY A 95 8.82 -45.78 17.79
N VAL A 96 10.12 -45.47 17.78
CA VAL A 96 10.65 -44.10 17.77
C VAL A 96 10.26 -43.45 16.43
N PHE A 97 9.35 -42.48 16.45
CA PHE A 97 9.08 -41.65 15.28
C PHE A 97 10.22 -40.65 15.13
N GLU A 98 11.20 -40.95 14.29
CA GLU A 98 12.10 -39.94 13.75
C GLU A 98 11.33 -39.23 12.62
N PRO A 99 10.99 -37.94 12.76
CA PRO A 99 10.28 -37.22 11.72
C PRO A 99 11.19 -37.09 10.51
N ASN A 100 11.08 -38.02 9.56
CA ASN A 100 11.71 -37.89 8.27
C ASN A 100 10.89 -36.89 7.44
N PHE A 101 11.11 -35.59 7.68
CA PHE A 101 10.44 -34.50 6.96
C PHE A 101 10.70 -34.54 5.44
N GLU A 102 11.70 -35.30 4.99
CA GLU A 102 11.93 -35.57 3.56
C GLU A 102 10.78 -36.36 2.93
N TRP A 103 9.95 -37.04 3.74
CA TRP A 103 8.85 -37.91 3.30
C TRP A 103 7.46 -37.37 3.69
N LEU A 104 7.32 -36.06 3.93
CA LEU A 104 5.99 -35.47 4.15
C LEU A 104 5.04 -35.85 2.99
N PRO A 105 3.85 -36.42 3.28
CA PRO A 105 2.85 -36.67 2.26
C PRO A 105 2.54 -35.40 1.45
N HIS A 106 2.19 -35.57 0.17
CA HIS A 106 1.91 -34.46 -0.74
C HIS A 106 0.82 -33.53 -0.18
N GLU A 107 -0.17 -34.08 0.53
CA GLU A 107 -1.25 -33.34 1.17
C GLU A 107 -0.74 -32.36 2.24
N LEU A 108 0.24 -32.79 3.04
CA LEU A 108 0.86 -31.93 4.05
C LEU A 108 1.75 -30.87 3.40
N LEU A 109 2.53 -31.23 2.37
CA LEU A 109 3.30 -30.26 1.61
C LEU A 109 2.40 -29.19 0.97
N ILE A 110 1.31 -29.60 0.33
CA ILE A 110 0.33 -28.68 -0.26
C ILE A 110 -0.30 -27.78 0.82
N HIS A 111 -0.62 -28.35 1.99
CA HIS A 111 -1.17 -27.59 3.11
C HIS A 111 -0.15 -26.57 3.66
N ILE A 112 1.13 -26.92 3.75
CA ILE A 112 2.19 -25.99 4.16
C ILE A 112 2.38 -24.89 3.09
N PHE A 113 2.49 -25.28 1.83
CA PHE A 113 2.72 -24.38 0.70
C PHE A 113 1.57 -23.40 0.44
N GLN A 114 0.37 -23.69 0.95
CA GLN A 114 -0.75 -22.74 0.89
C GLN A 114 -0.51 -21.46 1.72
N TYR A 115 0.43 -21.47 2.66
CA TYR A 115 0.81 -20.30 3.45
C TYR A 115 1.99 -19.53 2.85
N LEU A 116 2.71 -20.13 1.90
CA LEU A 116 3.79 -19.46 1.20
C LEU A 116 3.25 -18.43 0.20
N ASN A 117 3.97 -17.31 0.09
CA ASN A 117 3.77 -16.37 -1.01
C ASN A 117 4.29 -16.97 -2.32
N THR A 118 4.01 -16.31 -3.45
CA THR A 118 4.36 -16.82 -4.77
C THR A 118 5.86 -17.03 -4.96
N ARG A 119 6.70 -16.18 -4.35
CA ARG A 119 8.16 -16.29 -4.46
C ARG A 119 8.67 -17.48 -3.67
N ASP A 120 8.34 -17.57 -2.39
CA ASP A 120 8.79 -18.65 -1.51
C ASP A 120 8.27 -20.00 -2.00
N LEU A 121 7.09 -20.02 -2.64
CA LEU A 121 6.57 -21.20 -3.34
C LEU A 121 7.45 -21.62 -4.54
N LEU A 122 7.99 -20.67 -5.31
CA LEU A 122 8.90 -20.97 -6.43
C LEU A 122 10.25 -21.50 -5.93
N GLU A 123 10.74 -20.98 -4.81
CA GLU A 123 11.97 -21.48 -4.16
C GLU A 123 11.76 -22.87 -3.56
N ALA A 124 10.63 -23.12 -2.90
CA ALA A 124 10.27 -24.44 -2.42
C ALA A 124 10.25 -25.49 -3.55
N GLY A 125 9.75 -25.11 -4.74
CA GLY A 125 9.77 -25.97 -5.91
C GLY A 125 11.16 -26.30 -6.46
N GLN A 126 12.22 -25.61 -6.02
CA GLN A 126 13.61 -25.89 -6.43
C GLN A 126 14.35 -26.82 -5.46
N VAL A 127 13.75 -27.15 -4.31
CA VAL A 127 14.40 -27.97 -3.27
C VAL A 127 14.58 -29.42 -3.69
N CYS A 128 13.50 -30.08 -4.11
CA CYS A 128 13.53 -31.47 -4.58
C CYS A 128 12.37 -31.76 -5.53
N ARG A 129 12.40 -32.91 -6.20
CA ARG A 129 11.36 -33.33 -7.16
C ARG A 129 9.96 -33.41 -6.52
N GLN A 130 9.85 -33.94 -5.31
CA GLN A 130 8.57 -34.05 -4.62
C GLN A 130 7.96 -32.69 -4.29
N TRP A 131 8.77 -31.74 -3.81
CA TRP A 131 8.32 -30.38 -3.55
C TRP A 131 7.92 -29.68 -4.84
N MET A 132 8.72 -29.85 -5.90
CA MET A 132 8.38 -29.38 -7.24
C MET A 132 7.01 -29.90 -7.69
N GLU A 133 6.75 -31.21 -7.59
CA GLU A 133 5.46 -31.83 -7.93
C GLU A 133 4.32 -31.27 -7.06
N ALA A 134 4.53 -31.12 -5.75
CA ALA A 134 3.56 -30.50 -4.84
C ALA A 134 3.23 -29.05 -5.21
N THR A 135 4.22 -28.24 -5.64
CA THR A 135 3.97 -26.85 -6.08
C THR A 135 3.16 -26.73 -7.37
N GLN A 136 3.00 -27.83 -8.12
CA GLN A 136 2.19 -27.87 -9.34
C GLN A 136 0.71 -28.12 -9.06
N TYR A 137 0.34 -28.37 -7.79
CA TYR A 137 -1.05 -28.53 -7.41
C TYR A 137 -1.88 -27.30 -7.80
N PHE A 138 -3.03 -27.52 -8.44
CA PHE A 138 -3.78 -26.47 -9.15
C PHE A 138 -4.12 -25.24 -8.27
N ARG A 139 -4.43 -25.45 -6.97
CA ARG A 139 -4.72 -24.35 -6.03
C ARG A 139 -3.51 -23.44 -5.82
N LEU A 140 -2.30 -24.00 -5.82
CA LEU A 140 -1.05 -23.26 -5.67
C LEU A 140 -0.67 -22.57 -6.98
N CYS A 141 -0.88 -23.23 -8.13
CA CYS A 141 -0.68 -22.62 -9.46
C CYS A 141 -1.56 -21.38 -9.68
N ARG A 142 -2.77 -21.34 -9.11
CA ARG A 142 -3.63 -20.13 -9.12
C ARG A 142 -3.04 -18.91 -8.40
N LYS A 143 -2.00 -19.06 -7.57
CA LYS A 143 -1.26 -17.93 -6.98
C LYS A 143 -0.19 -17.37 -7.91
N ILE A 144 0.17 -18.11 -8.96
CA ILE A 144 1.24 -17.74 -9.88
C ILE A 144 0.63 -16.96 -11.04
N LEU A 145 1.18 -15.77 -11.29
CA LEU A 145 0.87 -14.97 -12.48
C LEU A 145 2.02 -15.10 -13.46
N LEU A 146 1.78 -15.74 -14.61
CA LEU A 146 2.73 -15.76 -15.69
C LEU A 146 2.61 -14.46 -16.49
N HIS A 147 3.59 -13.57 -16.31
CA HIS A 147 3.62 -12.26 -16.95
C HIS A 147 4.64 -12.23 -18.08
N PHE A 148 4.14 -12.22 -19.31
CA PHE A 148 4.94 -11.98 -20.50
C PHE A 148 4.96 -10.50 -20.86
N GLN A 149 6.15 -9.96 -21.15
CA GLN A 149 6.31 -8.54 -21.39
C GLN A 149 7.37 -8.23 -22.44
N ILE A 150 7.13 -7.18 -23.24
CA ILE A 150 8.08 -6.59 -24.22
C ILE A 150 8.72 -7.66 -25.10
N PHE A 151 7.91 -8.24 -25.98
CA PHE A 151 8.42 -9.11 -27.04
C PHE A 151 7.40 -9.24 -28.17
N LYS A 152 7.82 -9.87 -29.26
CA LYS A 152 6.95 -10.24 -30.37
C LYS A 152 6.52 -11.69 -30.19
N TYR A 153 5.22 -11.93 -30.06
CA TYR A 153 4.68 -13.26 -29.87
C TYR A 153 4.98 -14.15 -31.08
N SER A 154 5.64 -15.28 -30.83
CA SER A 154 5.97 -16.32 -31.80
C SER A 154 6.21 -17.62 -31.06
N ASP A 155 5.58 -18.72 -31.49
CA ASP A 155 5.73 -20.03 -30.84
C ASP A 155 7.16 -20.59 -31.01
N THR A 156 7.86 -20.15 -32.06
CA THR A 156 9.23 -20.58 -32.39
C THR A 156 10.32 -19.77 -31.69
N ALA A 157 9.98 -18.60 -31.16
CA ALA A 157 10.93 -17.70 -30.54
C ALA A 157 10.82 -17.71 -29.02
N HIS A 158 11.90 -17.28 -28.37
CA HIS A 158 11.87 -16.99 -26.94
C HIS A 158 10.89 -15.85 -26.64
N PRO A 159 10.13 -15.88 -25.54
CA PRO A 159 10.14 -16.89 -24.46
C PRO A 159 9.20 -18.08 -24.70
N ILE A 160 8.25 -17.99 -25.64
CA ILE A 160 7.13 -18.95 -25.78
C ILE A 160 7.63 -20.36 -26.09
N ASN A 161 8.65 -20.50 -26.95
CA ASN A 161 9.19 -21.81 -27.31
C ASN A 161 9.66 -22.65 -26.11
N ARG A 162 10.15 -22.02 -25.03
CA ARG A 162 10.56 -22.69 -23.79
C ARG A 162 9.38 -23.21 -22.98
N PHE A 163 8.20 -22.61 -23.14
CA PHE A 163 6.99 -23.07 -22.46
C PHE A 163 6.37 -24.26 -23.17
N LEU A 164 6.62 -24.48 -24.46
CA LEU A 164 6.07 -25.63 -25.18
C LEU A 164 6.56 -26.98 -24.62
N SER A 165 7.70 -27.01 -23.91
CA SER A 165 8.24 -28.19 -23.23
C SER A 165 8.01 -28.20 -21.71
N CYS A 166 7.29 -27.23 -21.17
CA CYS A 166 7.04 -27.14 -19.73
C CYS A 166 5.93 -28.11 -19.30
N SER A 167 6.06 -28.74 -18.14
CA SER A 167 4.98 -29.57 -17.55
C SER A 167 4.06 -28.79 -16.62
N ARG A 168 4.35 -27.51 -16.36
CA ARG A 168 3.61 -26.69 -15.40
C ARG A 168 2.39 -26.04 -16.04
N PHE A 169 1.31 -25.97 -15.26
CA PHE A 169 0.08 -25.29 -15.64
C PHE A 169 0.09 -23.81 -15.24
N PHE A 170 -0.43 -22.95 -16.11
CA PHE A 170 -0.44 -21.50 -15.93
C PHE A 170 -1.88 -20.96 -16.05
N PRO A 171 -2.69 -21.04 -14.98
CA PRO A 171 -4.08 -20.61 -15.04
C PRO A 171 -4.23 -19.09 -15.18
N ASN A 172 -3.24 -18.31 -14.73
CA ASN A 172 -3.26 -16.85 -14.83
C ASN A 172 -2.14 -16.34 -15.74
N ILE A 173 -2.51 -15.72 -16.87
CA ILE A 173 -1.56 -15.21 -17.85
C ILE A 173 -1.81 -13.72 -18.09
N LYS A 174 -0.74 -12.92 -18.09
CA LYS A 174 -0.75 -11.50 -18.44
C LYS A 174 0.25 -11.23 -19.56
N PHE A 175 -0.20 -10.52 -20.58
CA PHE A 175 0.65 -9.94 -21.62
C PHE A 175 0.72 -8.43 -21.41
N SER A 176 1.92 -7.84 -21.49
CA SER A 176 2.10 -6.39 -21.45
C SER A 176 3.05 -5.90 -22.53
N ILE A 177 2.59 -4.98 -23.38
CA ILE A 177 3.41 -4.42 -24.47
C ILE A 177 3.92 -5.55 -25.38
N VAL A 178 3.00 -6.39 -25.84
CA VAL A 178 3.30 -7.57 -26.69
C VAL A 178 2.65 -7.39 -28.04
N LYS A 179 3.40 -7.66 -29.10
CA LYS A 179 2.90 -7.66 -30.48
C LYS A 179 2.54 -9.07 -30.90
N PHE A 180 1.28 -9.31 -31.19
CA PHE A 180 0.82 -10.61 -31.70
C PHE A 180 1.07 -10.70 -33.20
N THR A 181 1.33 -11.93 -33.67
CA THR A 181 1.46 -12.22 -35.11
C THR A 181 0.58 -13.40 -35.54
N PRO A 182 0.17 -13.45 -36.82
CA PRO A 182 -0.63 -14.55 -37.34
C PRO A 182 0.11 -15.90 -37.28
N LYS A 183 -0.65 -17.01 -37.13
CA LYS A 183 -0.17 -18.41 -37.21
C LYS A 183 0.74 -18.89 -36.07
N ASN A 184 0.41 -18.56 -34.83
CA ASN A 184 1.08 -19.08 -33.63
C ASN A 184 0.04 -19.59 -32.63
N ASP A 185 -0.41 -20.83 -32.81
CA ASP A 185 -1.48 -21.45 -32.02
C ASP A 185 -0.97 -22.57 -31.10
N ALA A 186 0.27 -23.05 -31.25
CA ALA A 186 0.76 -24.24 -30.55
C ALA A 186 0.75 -24.07 -29.02
N PHE A 187 1.15 -22.91 -28.52
CA PHE A 187 1.09 -22.61 -27.09
C PHE A 187 -0.35 -22.60 -26.58
N TRP A 188 -1.28 -22.01 -27.33
CA TRP A 188 -2.69 -21.91 -26.93
C TRP A 188 -3.43 -23.23 -27.07
N GLU A 189 -3.07 -24.08 -28.03
CA GLU A 189 -3.59 -25.44 -28.18
C GLU A 189 -3.16 -26.33 -27.01
N LEU A 190 -1.94 -26.15 -26.49
CA LEU A 190 -1.44 -26.91 -25.34
C LEU A 190 -1.96 -26.40 -23.99
N TYR A 191 -2.02 -25.07 -23.81
CA TYR A 191 -2.28 -24.47 -22.49
C TYR A 191 -3.64 -23.80 -22.35
N GLY A 192 -4.28 -23.41 -23.46
CA GLY A 192 -5.45 -22.55 -23.45
C GLY A 192 -6.62 -23.11 -22.63
N GLU A 193 -6.84 -24.43 -22.65
CA GLU A 193 -7.90 -25.09 -21.88
C GLU A 193 -7.78 -24.83 -20.36
N MET A 194 -6.56 -24.66 -19.88
CA MET A 194 -6.24 -24.49 -18.46
C MET A 194 -6.17 -23.03 -18.02
N VAL A 195 -6.29 -22.08 -18.96
CA VAL A 195 -6.25 -20.64 -18.66
C VAL A 195 -7.60 -20.20 -18.08
N GLU A 196 -7.56 -19.76 -16.84
CA GLU A 196 -8.71 -19.22 -16.10
C GLU A 196 -8.75 -17.69 -16.12
N GLN A 197 -7.59 -17.04 -16.16
CA GLN A 197 -7.47 -15.57 -16.15
C GLN A 197 -6.52 -15.09 -17.24
N LEU A 198 -6.99 -14.15 -18.06
CA LEU A 198 -6.22 -13.61 -19.17
C LEU A 198 -6.27 -12.08 -19.17
N THR A 199 -5.08 -11.46 -19.17
CA THR A 199 -4.94 -10.00 -19.22
C THR A 199 -4.12 -9.55 -20.42
N PHE A 200 -4.67 -8.63 -21.20
CA PHE A 200 -3.95 -7.88 -22.23
C PHE A 200 -3.79 -6.43 -21.78
N ASN A 201 -2.54 -5.97 -21.66
CA ASN A 201 -2.22 -4.60 -21.25
C ASN A 201 -1.31 -3.93 -22.30
N SER A 202 -1.83 -2.93 -22.99
CA SER A 202 -1.08 -2.22 -24.04
C SER A 202 -0.51 -3.16 -25.12
N CYS A 203 -1.26 -4.21 -25.47
CA CYS A 203 -0.85 -5.17 -26.50
C CYS A 203 -1.29 -4.71 -27.89
N LEU A 204 -0.46 -4.97 -28.90
CA LEU A 204 -0.81 -4.81 -30.31
C LEU A 204 -1.42 -6.12 -30.80
N ILE A 205 -2.73 -6.24 -30.68
CA ILE A 205 -3.52 -7.43 -31.02
C ILE A 205 -4.74 -7.01 -31.85
N ASN A 206 -4.96 -7.68 -32.98
CA ASN A 206 -6.14 -7.43 -33.81
C ASN A 206 -7.31 -8.36 -33.45
N LYS A 207 -8.52 -8.05 -33.95
CA LYS A 207 -9.73 -8.86 -33.71
C LYS A 207 -9.58 -10.33 -34.09
N PRO A 208 -9.07 -10.71 -35.29
CA PRO A 208 -8.88 -12.12 -35.64
C PRO A 208 -7.96 -12.88 -34.68
N GLU A 209 -6.84 -12.27 -34.27
CA GLU A 209 -5.91 -12.86 -33.29
C GLU A 209 -6.58 -13.04 -31.93
N PHE A 210 -7.23 -11.99 -31.44
CA PHE A 210 -7.96 -12.03 -30.18
C PHE A 210 -9.02 -13.13 -30.16
N LEU A 211 -9.88 -13.21 -31.18
CA LEU A 211 -10.93 -14.22 -31.25
C LEU A 211 -10.37 -15.64 -31.35
N ARG A 212 -9.21 -15.84 -31.99
CA ARG A 212 -8.54 -17.13 -32.08
C ARG A 212 -8.02 -17.58 -30.72
N ILE A 213 -7.32 -16.71 -29.99
CA ILE A 213 -6.83 -16.99 -28.63
C ILE A 213 -7.99 -17.32 -27.69
N ILE A 214 -9.03 -16.49 -27.68
CA ILE A 214 -10.16 -16.67 -26.76
C ILE A 214 -10.94 -17.96 -27.03
N ARG A 215 -11.01 -18.42 -28.29
CA ARG A 215 -11.63 -19.72 -28.62
C ARG A 215 -10.86 -20.91 -28.06
N LEU A 216 -9.54 -20.78 -27.93
CA LEU A 216 -8.68 -21.80 -27.33
C LEU A 216 -8.68 -21.75 -25.80
N CYS A 217 -9.37 -20.78 -25.19
CA CYS A 217 -9.48 -20.62 -23.74
C CYS A 217 -10.92 -20.79 -23.23
N PRO A 218 -11.53 -21.99 -23.33
CA PRO A 218 -12.92 -22.23 -22.94
C PRO A 218 -13.15 -22.11 -21.42
N GLY A 219 -12.13 -22.36 -20.59
CA GLY A 219 -12.18 -22.28 -19.13
C GLY A 219 -12.06 -20.87 -18.54
N LEU A 220 -12.03 -19.84 -19.37
CA LEU A 220 -11.78 -18.47 -18.93
C LEU A 220 -12.87 -17.97 -17.98
N THR A 221 -12.45 -17.50 -16.80
CA THR A 221 -13.30 -16.93 -15.75
C THR A 221 -13.17 -15.41 -15.67
N MET A 222 -12.00 -14.87 -16.02
CA MET A 222 -11.72 -13.44 -16.03
C MET A 222 -10.95 -13.03 -17.29
N LEU A 223 -11.44 -11.97 -17.93
CA LEU A 223 -10.77 -11.31 -19.05
C LEU A 223 -10.58 -9.83 -18.73
N SER A 224 -9.35 -9.35 -18.82
CA SER A 224 -9.00 -7.94 -18.66
C SER A 224 -8.33 -7.40 -19.92
N ILE A 225 -8.85 -6.29 -20.44
CA ILE A 225 -8.31 -5.59 -21.61
C ILE A 225 -8.05 -4.14 -21.24
N THR A 226 -6.79 -3.74 -21.28
CA THR A 226 -6.34 -2.39 -20.92
C THR A 226 -5.55 -1.80 -22.08
N ARG A 227 -5.91 -0.61 -22.56
CA ARG A 227 -5.18 0.14 -23.62
C ARG A 227 -4.82 -0.68 -24.87
N CYS A 228 -5.71 -1.53 -25.37
CA CYS A 228 -5.48 -2.35 -26.58
C CYS A 228 -6.19 -1.76 -27.80
N ASP A 229 -5.75 -0.61 -28.29
CA ASP A 229 -6.45 0.18 -29.31
C ASP A 229 -6.64 -0.56 -30.65
N ASP A 230 -5.65 -1.33 -31.10
CA ASP A 230 -5.70 -2.05 -32.37
C ASP A 230 -6.82 -3.08 -32.42
N LEU A 231 -7.17 -3.66 -31.27
CA LEU A 231 -8.28 -4.60 -31.14
C LEU A 231 -9.59 -3.93 -31.53
N TYR A 232 -9.82 -2.73 -30.99
CA TYR A 232 -11.04 -1.97 -31.24
C TYR A 232 -11.07 -1.40 -32.67
N LYS A 233 -9.94 -0.90 -33.17
CA LYS A 233 -9.83 -0.35 -34.54
C LYS A 233 -10.07 -1.39 -35.62
N THR A 234 -9.57 -2.61 -35.42
CA THR A 234 -9.73 -3.73 -36.37
C THR A 234 -11.08 -4.42 -36.26
N TRP A 235 -11.95 -3.93 -35.37
CA TRP A 235 -13.26 -4.51 -35.14
C TRP A 235 -14.27 -4.08 -36.22
N SER A 236 -14.13 -4.64 -37.43
CA SER A 236 -15.13 -4.45 -38.48
C SER A 236 -16.45 -5.12 -38.09
N VAL A 237 -17.55 -4.36 -38.23
CA VAL A 237 -18.91 -4.87 -38.10
C VAL A 237 -19.16 -5.81 -39.29
N VAL A 238 -19.08 -7.12 -39.04
CA VAL A 238 -19.39 -8.11 -40.07
C VAL A 238 -20.88 -7.99 -40.39
N LYS A 239 -21.19 -7.44 -41.56
CA LYS A 239 -22.54 -7.49 -42.13
C LYS A 239 -22.87 -8.96 -42.38
N LYS A 240 -23.85 -9.49 -41.64
CA LYS A 240 -24.67 -10.69 -41.93
C LYS A 240 -23.93 -11.82 -42.68
N SER A 241 -23.22 -12.67 -41.97
CA SER A 241 -23.09 -14.11 -42.29
C SER A 241 -22.18 -14.79 -41.25
N ASN A 242 -22.70 -15.85 -40.63
CA ASN A 242 -22.02 -16.74 -39.67
C ASN A 242 -21.50 -16.07 -38.38
N LEU A 243 -22.45 -15.71 -37.50
CA LEU A 243 -22.23 -15.62 -36.06
C LEU A 243 -21.69 -16.96 -35.56
N VAL A 244 -20.37 -17.15 -35.57
CA VAL A 244 -19.73 -18.10 -34.66
C VAL A 244 -20.07 -17.57 -33.27
N LYS A 245 -21.11 -18.16 -32.65
CA LYS A 245 -21.52 -17.90 -31.28
C LYS A 245 -20.40 -18.42 -30.37
N MET A 246 -19.32 -17.65 -30.24
CA MET A 246 -18.33 -17.88 -29.21
C MET A 246 -19.07 -17.78 -27.88
N LYS A 247 -19.14 -18.88 -27.15
CA LYS A 247 -19.76 -18.93 -25.82
C LYS A 247 -18.66 -19.25 -24.82
N LEU A 248 -18.51 -18.38 -23.84
CA LEU A 248 -17.60 -18.54 -22.71
C LEU A 248 -18.44 -18.70 -21.45
N PRO A 249 -18.96 -19.90 -21.17
CA PRO A 249 -19.91 -20.10 -20.07
C PRO A 249 -19.28 -19.92 -18.69
N GLN A 250 -17.95 -20.09 -18.56
CA GLN A 250 -17.24 -19.92 -17.30
C GLN A 250 -16.88 -18.46 -16.98
N MET A 251 -17.10 -17.53 -17.92
CA MET A 251 -16.75 -16.12 -17.75
C MET A 251 -17.63 -15.45 -16.70
N LEU A 252 -16.98 -14.97 -15.63
CA LEU A 252 -17.61 -14.25 -14.52
C LEU A 252 -17.24 -12.77 -14.51
N TYR A 253 -16.00 -12.43 -14.91
CA TYR A 253 -15.45 -11.08 -14.82
C TYR A 253 -14.99 -10.56 -16.19
N LEU A 254 -15.58 -9.45 -16.64
CA LEU A 254 -15.13 -8.72 -17.82
C LEU A 254 -14.64 -7.36 -17.38
N LYS A 255 -13.37 -7.08 -17.66
CA LYS A 255 -12.74 -5.81 -17.30
C LYS A 255 -12.19 -5.11 -18.53
N ILE A 256 -12.65 -3.89 -18.76
CA ILE A 256 -12.22 -3.02 -19.84
C ILE A 256 -11.74 -1.71 -19.22
N TYR A 257 -10.50 -1.34 -19.50
CA TYR A 257 -9.86 -0.15 -18.94
C TYR A 257 -9.27 0.73 -20.03
N GLU A 258 -9.35 2.04 -19.81
CA GLU A 258 -8.56 3.05 -20.54
C GLU A 258 -8.70 2.92 -22.06
N THR A 259 -9.94 3.00 -22.55
CA THR A 259 -10.21 3.04 -24.00
C THR A 259 -11.29 4.06 -24.36
N SER A 260 -11.07 4.78 -25.45
CA SER A 260 -12.06 5.68 -26.07
C SER A 260 -12.74 5.04 -27.28
N LEU A 261 -12.33 3.84 -27.69
CA LEU A 261 -12.72 3.19 -28.94
C LEU A 261 -13.77 2.09 -28.75
N LEU A 262 -14.22 1.85 -27.52
CA LEU A 262 -15.25 0.87 -27.23
C LEU A 262 -16.62 1.39 -27.75
N THR A 263 -17.18 0.71 -28.74
CA THR A 263 -18.49 1.01 -29.31
C THR A 263 -19.58 0.06 -28.81
N LYS A 264 -20.84 0.45 -28.96
CA LYS A 264 -22.03 -0.37 -28.63
C LYS A 264 -21.96 -1.78 -29.25
N ASP A 265 -21.54 -1.89 -30.51
CA ASP A 265 -21.50 -3.17 -31.22
C ASP A 265 -20.42 -4.11 -30.66
N ILE A 266 -19.25 -3.56 -30.30
CA ILE A 266 -18.17 -4.31 -29.66
C ILE A 266 -18.63 -4.81 -28.29
N PHE A 267 -19.20 -3.91 -27.48
CA PHE A 267 -19.72 -4.25 -26.16
C PHE A 267 -20.77 -5.36 -26.23
N ASN A 268 -21.78 -5.20 -27.09
CA ASN A 268 -22.84 -6.19 -27.29
C ASN A 268 -22.30 -7.55 -27.72
N PHE A 269 -21.30 -7.59 -28.62
CA PHE A 269 -20.66 -8.83 -29.01
C PHE A 269 -19.97 -9.52 -27.82
N MET A 270 -19.20 -8.76 -27.03
CA MET A 270 -18.47 -9.30 -25.89
C MET A 270 -19.42 -9.88 -24.84
N VAL A 271 -20.45 -9.12 -24.43
CA VAL A 271 -21.39 -9.59 -23.39
C VAL A 271 -22.32 -10.71 -23.87
N ALA A 272 -22.68 -10.74 -25.16
CA ALA A 272 -23.44 -11.84 -25.74
C ALA A 272 -22.65 -13.16 -25.73
N SER A 273 -21.31 -13.08 -25.74
CA SER A 273 -20.43 -14.24 -25.67
C SER A 273 -20.27 -14.79 -24.25
N MET A 274 -20.65 -14.04 -23.21
CA MET A 274 -20.37 -14.35 -21.81
C MET A 274 -21.70 -14.46 -21.03
N PRO A 275 -22.40 -15.61 -21.05
CA PRO A 275 -23.76 -15.76 -20.49
C PRO A 275 -23.87 -15.62 -18.96
N ASN A 276 -22.80 -15.94 -18.21
CA ASN A 276 -22.83 -16.03 -16.74
C ASN A 276 -22.06 -14.89 -16.04
N LEU A 277 -21.88 -13.77 -16.73
CA LEU A 277 -21.14 -12.61 -16.20
C LEU A 277 -21.80 -12.11 -14.90
N THR A 278 -21.00 -11.99 -13.84
CA THR A 278 -21.39 -11.47 -12.51
C THR A 278 -20.75 -10.12 -12.21
N ALA A 279 -19.65 -9.78 -12.90
CA ALA A 279 -18.90 -8.55 -12.68
C ALA A 279 -18.53 -7.87 -14.01
N LEU A 280 -18.88 -6.58 -14.11
CA LEU A 280 -18.57 -5.74 -15.26
C LEU A 280 -17.76 -4.53 -14.82
N THR A 281 -16.59 -4.34 -15.42
CA THR A 281 -15.78 -3.12 -15.25
C THR A 281 -15.57 -2.45 -16.59
N ILE A 282 -15.96 -1.17 -16.66
CA ILE A 282 -15.69 -0.25 -17.76
C ILE A 282 -15.19 1.04 -17.11
N ALA A 283 -13.89 1.14 -16.88
CA ALA A 283 -13.28 2.22 -16.09
C ALA A 283 -12.26 3.03 -16.91
N ASN A 284 -12.12 4.32 -16.59
CA ASN A 284 -11.32 5.28 -17.36
C ASN A 284 -11.64 5.28 -18.87
N CYS A 285 -12.90 5.01 -19.22
CA CYS A 285 -13.33 4.92 -20.62
C CYS A 285 -14.07 6.19 -21.07
N PHE A 286 -14.21 6.35 -22.39
CA PHE A 286 -15.03 7.40 -23.02
C PHE A 286 -14.53 8.85 -22.92
N GLY A 287 -13.35 9.10 -22.33
CA GLY A 287 -12.80 10.45 -22.15
C GLY A 287 -12.80 11.33 -23.41
N ASN A 288 -12.46 10.74 -24.58
CA ASN A 288 -12.42 11.41 -25.88
C ASN A 288 -13.52 10.94 -26.86
N SER A 289 -14.55 10.26 -26.38
CA SER A 289 -15.62 9.73 -27.24
C SER A 289 -16.63 10.82 -27.63
N LYS A 290 -17.26 10.69 -28.81
CA LYS A 290 -18.32 11.62 -29.22
C LYS A 290 -19.55 11.43 -28.31
N PRO A 291 -20.28 12.50 -27.96
CA PRO A 291 -21.44 12.40 -27.06
C PRO A 291 -22.50 11.38 -27.50
N LYS A 292 -22.75 11.26 -28.81
CA LYS A 292 -23.68 10.28 -29.37
C LYS A 292 -23.22 8.84 -29.13
N ASP A 293 -21.96 8.53 -29.48
CA ASP A 293 -21.39 7.18 -29.31
C ASP A 293 -21.36 6.79 -27.82
N ARG A 294 -21.07 7.76 -26.95
CA ARG A 294 -21.13 7.62 -25.49
C ARG A 294 -22.54 7.29 -25.00
N ALA A 295 -23.56 8.01 -25.47
CA ALA A 295 -24.95 7.72 -25.11
C ALA A 295 -25.39 6.34 -25.61
N ASP A 296 -24.99 5.95 -26.82
CA ASP A 296 -25.32 4.65 -27.41
C ASP A 296 -24.75 3.49 -26.59
N ILE A 297 -23.49 3.59 -26.14
CA ILE A 297 -22.89 2.55 -25.30
C ILE A 297 -23.43 2.55 -23.87
N LEU A 298 -23.68 3.72 -23.27
CA LEU A 298 -24.30 3.79 -21.94
C LEU A 298 -25.70 3.16 -21.94
N ASN A 299 -26.52 3.41 -22.96
CA ASN A 299 -27.81 2.74 -23.12
C ASN A 299 -27.65 1.23 -23.31
N ALA A 300 -26.65 0.77 -24.07
CA ALA A 300 -26.37 -0.66 -24.23
C ALA A 300 -25.97 -1.32 -22.90
N ILE A 301 -25.23 -0.62 -22.04
CA ILE A 301 -24.89 -1.09 -20.69
C ILE A 301 -26.17 -1.23 -19.85
N ILE A 302 -27.07 -0.23 -19.87
CA ILE A 302 -28.36 -0.31 -19.17
C ILE A 302 -29.19 -1.49 -19.67
N ASP A 303 -29.29 -1.70 -20.99
CA ASP A 303 -30.02 -2.82 -21.59
C ASP A 303 -29.45 -4.17 -21.13
N PHE A 304 -28.12 -4.27 -21.05
CA PHE A 304 -27.43 -5.47 -20.56
C PHE A 304 -27.73 -5.72 -19.07
N LEU A 305 -27.56 -4.69 -18.22
CA LEU A 305 -27.81 -4.78 -16.79
C LEU A 305 -29.27 -5.10 -16.48
N SER A 306 -30.20 -4.53 -17.24
CA SER A 306 -31.64 -4.80 -17.09
C SER A 306 -31.99 -6.26 -17.37
N LYS A 307 -31.33 -6.88 -18.34
CA LYS A 307 -31.50 -8.32 -18.66
C LYS A 307 -30.84 -9.24 -17.64
N ARG A 308 -29.89 -8.74 -16.84
CA ARG A 308 -29.07 -9.55 -15.92
C ARG A 308 -29.05 -9.01 -14.49
N SER A 309 -30.11 -8.30 -14.10
CA SER A 309 -30.16 -7.55 -12.85
C SER A 309 -29.97 -8.44 -11.61
N GLU A 310 -30.49 -9.67 -11.65
CA GLU A 310 -30.37 -10.63 -10.53
C GLU A 310 -28.97 -11.27 -10.42
N HIS A 311 -28.19 -11.28 -11.50
CA HIS A 311 -26.92 -12.00 -11.61
C HIS A 311 -25.70 -11.09 -11.41
N ILE A 312 -25.75 -9.86 -11.92
CA ILE A 312 -24.65 -8.90 -11.77
C ILE A 312 -24.56 -8.44 -10.32
N LYS A 313 -23.36 -8.57 -9.73
CA LYS A 313 -23.03 -8.18 -8.35
C LYS A 313 -21.99 -7.09 -8.26
N VAL A 314 -21.15 -6.93 -9.29
CA VAL A 314 -20.08 -5.93 -9.30
C VAL A 314 -20.20 -5.05 -10.53
N LEU A 315 -20.27 -3.74 -10.31
CA LEU A 315 -20.25 -2.74 -11.38
C LEU A 315 -19.19 -1.68 -11.07
N ASN A 316 -18.21 -1.53 -11.96
CA ASN A 316 -17.17 -0.51 -11.83
C ASN A 316 -17.16 0.40 -13.07
N LEU A 317 -17.45 1.68 -12.83
CA LEU A 317 -17.52 2.77 -13.80
C LEU A 317 -16.67 3.97 -13.36
N VAL A 318 -15.59 3.74 -12.59
CA VAL A 318 -14.68 4.81 -12.13
C VAL A 318 -14.12 5.57 -13.33
N ASN A 319 -14.13 6.90 -13.24
CA ASN A 319 -13.67 7.84 -14.28
C ASN A 319 -14.26 7.59 -15.67
N THR A 320 -15.43 6.94 -15.73
CA THR A 320 -16.21 6.81 -16.95
C THR A 320 -17.23 7.94 -16.99
N GLN A 321 -17.30 8.67 -18.10
CA GLN A 321 -18.17 9.84 -18.22
C GLN A 321 -19.66 9.44 -18.28
N THR A 322 -20.28 9.24 -17.11
CA THR A 322 -21.72 9.01 -16.95
C THR A 322 -22.47 10.33 -16.75
N ASP A 323 -23.69 10.43 -17.28
CA ASP A 323 -24.62 11.53 -17.00
C ASP A 323 -25.65 11.13 -15.94
N ASP A 324 -26.39 12.12 -15.41
CA ASP A 324 -27.39 11.87 -14.37
C ASP A 324 -28.54 10.97 -14.88
N LEU A 325 -28.91 11.11 -16.16
CA LEU A 325 -29.92 10.27 -16.82
C LEU A 325 -29.51 8.78 -16.82
N PHE A 326 -28.23 8.47 -17.05
CA PHE A 326 -27.74 7.10 -16.94
C PHE A 326 -27.89 6.56 -15.52
N LEU A 327 -27.60 7.37 -14.50
CA LEU A 327 -27.72 6.96 -13.10
C LEU A 327 -29.18 6.78 -12.68
N GLU A 328 -30.10 7.62 -13.15
CA GLU A 328 -31.54 7.44 -12.96
C GLU A 328 -32.00 6.10 -13.54
N LYS A 329 -31.65 5.82 -14.81
CA LYS A 329 -31.98 4.54 -15.46
C LYS A 329 -31.38 3.35 -14.73
N LEU A 330 -30.14 3.46 -14.24
CA LEU A 330 -29.46 2.42 -13.47
C LEU A 330 -30.19 2.15 -12.15
N ALA A 331 -30.66 3.20 -11.47
CA ALA A 331 -31.40 3.09 -10.23
C ALA A 331 -32.78 2.44 -10.42
N GLU A 332 -33.42 2.62 -11.58
CA GLU A 332 -34.74 2.06 -11.91
C GLU A 332 -34.72 0.58 -12.32
N ILE A 333 -33.54 -0.03 -12.49
CA ILE A 333 -33.43 -1.44 -12.88
C ILE A 333 -34.01 -2.34 -11.78
N LYS A 334 -35.16 -2.96 -12.08
CA LYS A 334 -35.82 -3.90 -11.18
C LYS A 334 -34.96 -5.14 -10.94
N GLY A 335 -34.83 -5.53 -9.67
CA GLY A 335 -34.09 -6.71 -9.25
C GLY A 335 -32.57 -6.53 -9.16
N LEU A 336 -32.03 -5.36 -9.54
CA LEU A 336 -30.59 -5.11 -9.45
C LEU A 336 -30.15 -5.04 -7.99
N ARG A 337 -29.24 -5.93 -7.60
CA ARG A 337 -28.66 -5.99 -6.24
C ARG A 337 -27.15 -6.15 -6.35
N LEU A 338 -26.47 -5.02 -6.35
CA LEU A 338 -25.01 -4.97 -6.37
C LEU A 338 -24.44 -5.18 -4.96
N ASN A 339 -23.31 -5.89 -4.88
CA ASN A 339 -22.46 -6.00 -3.70
C ASN A 339 -21.35 -4.94 -3.74
N GLU A 340 -20.86 -4.62 -4.95
CA GLU A 340 -19.81 -3.64 -5.17
C GLU A 340 -20.22 -2.67 -6.29
N LEU A 341 -20.17 -1.39 -5.96
CA LEU A 341 -20.38 -0.29 -6.92
C LEU A 341 -19.20 0.66 -6.83
N ARG A 342 -18.56 0.90 -7.97
CA ARG A 342 -17.56 1.96 -8.10
C ARG A 342 -17.95 2.94 -9.18
N LEU A 343 -17.94 4.23 -8.88
CA LEU A 343 -18.45 5.27 -9.77
C LEU A 343 -17.77 6.61 -9.48
N THR A 344 -17.42 7.37 -10.52
CA THR A 344 -17.04 8.78 -10.36
C THR A 344 -18.22 9.67 -10.75
N PHE A 345 -18.81 10.35 -9.78
CA PHE A 345 -19.95 11.23 -9.99
C PHE A 345 -19.50 12.66 -10.34
N ASN A 346 -19.83 13.09 -11.56
CA ASN A 346 -19.52 14.42 -12.09
C ASN A 346 -20.77 15.31 -12.28
N GLY A 347 -21.96 14.84 -11.87
CA GLY A 347 -23.22 15.58 -12.02
C GLY A 347 -23.37 16.70 -11.00
N VAL A 348 -24.38 17.56 -11.13
CA VAL A 348 -24.69 18.57 -10.09
C VAL A 348 -25.89 18.07 -9.28
N VAL A 349 -25.73 17.93 -7.96
CA VAL A 349 -26.85 17.60 -7.07
C VAL A 349 -27.69 18.86 -6.86
N THR A 350 -28.63 19.13 -7.77
CA THR A 350 -29.35 20.42 -7.81
C THR A 350 -30.56 20.49 -6.89
N THR A 351 -31.25 19.39 -6.55
CA THR A 351 -32.44 19.41 -5.65
C THR A 351 -32.80 18.04 -5.05
N LEU A 352 -33.60 18.05 -3.96
CA LEU A 352 -34.02 16.94 -3.10
C LEU A 352 -34.79 15.76 -3.76
N GLY A 353 -35.19 15.84 -5.02
CA GLY A 353 -36.22 14.93 -5.57
C GLY A 353 -35.72 13.82 -6.49
N LYS A 354 -34.94 14.16 -7.51
CA LYS A 354 -34.54 13.26 -8.61
C LYS A 354 -33.11 13.56 -9.03
N CYS A 355 -32.17 13.06 -8.26
CA CYS A 355 -30.78 13.01 -8.69
C CYS A 355 -30.43 11.53 -8.79
N GLY A 356 -29.90 11.10 -9.93
CA GLY A 356 -29.71 9.68 -10.24
C GLY A 356 -28.88 8.96 -9.18
N ILE A 357 -27.86 9.63 -8.60
CA ILE A 357 -27.04 9.05 -7.53
C ILE A 357 -27.83 8.80 -6.24
N LEU A 358 -28.72 9.71 -5.84
CA LEU A 358 -29.55 9.55 -4.64
C LEU A 358 -30.57 8.43 -4.83
N MET A 359 -31.18 8.33 -6.01
CA MET A 359 -32.06 7.21 -6.35
C MET A 359 -31.31 5.88 -6.30
N LEU A 360 -30.10 5.84 -6.84
CA LEU A 360 -29.26 4.65 -6.85
C LEU A 360 -28.94 4.19 -5.42
N ILE A 361 -28.52 5.10 -4.55
CA ILE A 361 -28.22 4.83 -3.13
C ILE A 361 -29.45 4.28 -2.39
N ARG A 362 -30.62 4.90 -2.59
CA ARG A 362 -31.87 4.46 -1.94
C ARG A 362 -32.31 3.06 -2.35
N ASN A 363 -31.98 2.66 -3.58
CA ASN A 363 -32.38 1.36 -4.14
C ASN A 363 -31.33 0.26 -3.90
N GLN A 364 -30.04 0.58 -3.92
CA GLN A 364 -28.93 -0.37 -3.76
C GLN A 364 -28.52 -0.56 -2.29
N LYS A 365 -29.47 -1.00 -1.46
CA LYS A 365 -29.28 -1.16 -0.01
C LYS A 365 -28.28 -2.26 0.37
N TYR A 366 -28.00 -3.18 -0.55
CA TYR A 366 -27.21 -4.38 -0.28
C TYR A 366 -25.69 -4.23 -0.50
N LEU A 367 -25.24 -3.02 -0.84
CA LEU A 367 -23.83 -2.75 -1.12
C LEU A 367 -22.95 -3.01 0.10
N GLU A 368 -21.86 -3.75 -0.12
CA GLU A 368 -20.78 -3.96 0.85
C GLU A 368 -19.59 -3.04 0.53
N ILE A 369 -19.37 -2.72 -0.75
CA ILE A 369 -18.28 -1.87 -1.22
C ILE A 369 -18.86 -0.73 -2.06
N LEU A 370 -18.59 0.50 -1.65
CA LEU A 370 -18.94 1.70 -2.38
C LEU A 370 -17.71 2.59 -2.54
N ASP A 371 -17.30 2.77 -3.79
CA ASP A 371 -16.17 3.61 -4.17
C ASP A 371 -16.67 4.78 -5.02
N LEU A 372 -16.57 5.98 -4.46
CA LEU A 372 -16.96 7.24 -5.09
C LEU A 372 -15.75 8.14 -5.38
N THR A 373 -14.57 7.55 -5.56
CA THR A 373 -13.33 8.30 -5.81
C THR A 373 -13.49 9.35 -6.92
N ASP A 374 -12.91 10.53 -6.66
CA ASP A 374 -12.91 11.71 -7.54
C ASP A 374 -14.31 12.27 -7.84
N SER A 375 -15.33 11.92 -7.04
CA SER A 375 -16.68 12.48 -7.13
C SER A 375 -16.75 13.88 -6.54
N LYS A 376 -16.15 14.85 -7.24
CA LYS A 376 -16.01 16.23 -6.78
C LYS A 376 -17.35 16.86 -6.38
N SER A 377 -18.42 16.62 -7.13
CA SER A 377 -19.71 17.24 -6.84
C SER A 377 -20.54 16.52 -5.76
N LEU A 378 -19.99 15.50 -5.10
CA LEU A 378 -20.68 14.73 -4.07
C LEU A 378 -20.99 15.60 -2.83
N SER A 379 -22.28 15.80 -2.56
CA SER A 379 -22.74 16.64 -1.44
C SER A 379 -22.85 15.85 -0.13
N ASN A 380 -22.87 16.54 1.01
CA ASN A 380 -23.11 15.93 2.33
C ASN A 380 -24.44 15.17 2.38
N LEU A 381 -25.49 15.67 1.70
CA LEU A 381 -26.77 14.98 1.59
C LEU A 381 -26.61 13.56 1.02
N CYS A 382 -25.71 13.40 0.05
CA CYS A 382 -25.42 12.09 -0.53
C CYS A 382 -24.80 11.15 0.51
N LEU A 383 -23.80 11.62 1.26
CA LEU A 383 -23.18 10.84 2.34
C LEU A 383 -24.18 10.48 3.44
N MET A 384 -25.05 11.41 3.83
CA MET A 384 -26.11 11.14 4.81
C MET A 384 -27.08 10.05 4.33
N GLU A 385 -27.47 10.08 3.05
CA GLU A 385 -28.34 9.06 2.46
C GLU A 385 -27.64 7.69 2.34
N ILE A 386 -26.33 7.67 2.03
CA ILE A 386 -25.50 6.45 2.08
C ILE A 386 -25.57 5.84 3.48
N CYS A 387 -25.26 6.64 4.50
CA CYS A 387 -25.23 6.21 5.89
C CYS A 387 -26.60 5.74 6.41
N LYS A 388 -27.68 6.31 5.87
CA LYS A 388 -29.07 5.98 6.23
C LYS A 388 -29.58 4.71 5.56
N HIS A 389 -29.20 4.44 4.31
CA HIS A 389 -29.81 3.38 3.51
C HIS A 389 -28.94 2.15 3.28
N ILE A 390 -27.61 2.26 3.43
CA ILE A 390 -26.64 1.18 3.15
C ILE A 390 -25.93 0.77 4.45
N SER A 391 -26.67 0.28 5.44
CA SER A 391 -26.14 0.00 6.78
C SER A 391 -25.10 -1.13 6.85
N GLN A 392 -25.06 -2.00 5.84
CA GLN A 392 -24.15 -3.15 5.73
C GLN A 392 -22.81 -2.86 5.05
N LEU A 393 -22.56 -1.59 4.72
CA LEU A 393 -21.35 -1.19 4.02
C LEU A 393 -20.11 -1.53 4.85
N LYS A 394 -19.15 -2.20 4.22
CA LYS A 394 -17.85 -2.58 4.80
C LYS A 394 -16.74 -1.67 4.31
N VAL A 395 -16.83 -1.18 3.07
CA VAL A 395 -15.82 -0.33 2.44
C VAL A 395 -16.48 0.90 1.87
N LEU A 396 -16.06 2.08 2.35
CA LEU A 396 -16.48 3.38 1.84
C LEU A 396 -15.26 4.19 1.41
N ILE A 397 -15.15 4.47 0.12
CA ILE A 397 -14.06 5.27 -0.45
C ILE A 397 -14.64 6.58 -0.99
N LEU A 398 -14.19 7.69 -0.43
CA LEU A 398 -14.58 9.07 -0.73
C LEU A 398 -13.35 9.93 -1.09
N ASN A 399 -12.28 9.29 -1.56
CA ASN A 399 -11.04 9.95 -1.93
C ASN A 399 -11.30 11.07 -2.96
N LYS A 400 -10.78 12.28 -2.72
CA LYS A 400 -10.99 13.50 -3.53
C LYS A 400 -12.45 13.98 -3.61
N CYS A 401 -13.30 13.63 -2.65
CA CYS A 401 -14.65 14.20 -2.50
C CYS A 401 -14.62 15.52 -1.71
N TRP A 402 -13.97 16.55 -2.26
CA TRP A 402 -13.71 17.88 -1.65
C TRP A 402 -14.93 18.66 -1.07
N LEU A 403 -16.18 18.29 -1.38
CA LEU A 403 -17.39 18.95 -0.86
C LEU A 403 -17.92 18.30 0.43
N ILE A 404 -17.45 17.09 0.77
CA ILE A 404 -17.78 16.43 2.02
C ILE A 404 -17.14 17.20 3.19
N ASN A 405 -17.94 17.47 4.21
CA ASN A 405 -17.54 18.17 5.43
C ASN A 405 -18.03 17.43 6.69
N ASP A 406 -17.84 18.06 7.84
CA ASP A 406 -18.23 17.50 9.14
C ASP A 406 -19.70 17.08 9.23
N VAL A 407 -20.63 17.77 8.57
CA VAL A 407 -22.06 17.44 8.61
C VAL A 407 -22.32 16.08 7.99
N GLY A 408 -21.70 15.79 6.85
CA GLY A 408 -21.81 14.48 6.21
C GLY A 408 -21.08 13.40 7.01
N LEU A 409 -19.86 13.71 7.46
CA LEU A 409 -19.01 12.75 8.16
C LEU A 409 -19.57 12.33 9.51
N ARG A 410 -20.27 13.23 10.21
CA ARG A 410 -20.99 12.91 11.45
C ARG A 410 -21.90 11.71 11.31
N GLU A 411 -22.56 11.50 10.17
CA GLU A 411 -23.50 10.39 9.99
C GLU A 411 -22.82 9.03 9.73
N VAL A 412 -21.50 9.00 9.49
CA VAL A 412 -20.76 7.75 9.24
C VAL A 412 -20.86 6.77 10.42
N HIS A 413 -21.15 7.27 11.62
CA HIS A 413 -21.40 6.41 12.78
C HIS A 413 -22.56 5.42 12.61
N ARG A 414 -23.41 5.57 11.59
CA ARG A 414 -24.50 4.62 11.29
C ARG A 414 -24.02 3.36 10.57
N LEU A 415 -22.81 3.37 10.01
CA LEU A 415 -22.26 2.26 9.21
C LEU A 415 -21.58 1.23 10.11
N LEU A 416 -22.36 0.42 10.82
CA LEU A 416 -21.88 -0.42 11.93
C LEU A 416 -20.89 -1.52 11.51
N HIS A 417 -20.87 -1.87 10.22
CA HIS A 417 -20.04 -2.92 9.65
C HIS A 417 -18.82 -2.38 8.89
N LEU A 418 -18.55 -1.07 8.98
CA LEU A 418 -17.47 -0.44 8.24
C LEU A 418 -16.10 -0.94 8.73
N GLU A 419 -15.30 -1.46 7.80
CA GLU A 419 -13.94 -1.95 8.01
C GLU A 419 -12.90 -1.03 7.35
N VAL A 420 -13.27 -0.35 6.25
CA VAL A 420 -12.39 0.54 5.48
C VAL A 420 -13.09 1.87 5.24
N LEU A 421 -12.43 2.96 5.63
CA LEU A 421 -12.84 4.32 5.33
C LEU A 421 -11.69 5.09 4.70
N ASP A 422 -11.89 5.57 3.47
CA ASP A 422 -10.98 6.50 2.81
C ASP A 422 -11.66 7.86 2.59
N ILE A 423 -11.17 8.88 3.29
CA ILE A 423 -11.60 10.28 3.14
C ILE A 423 -10.41 11.17 2.76
N THR A 424 -9.41 10.59 2.09
CA THR A 424 -8.22 11.31 1.61
C THR A 424 -8.63 12.49 0.73
N SER A 425 -8.04 13.67 0.94
CA SER A 425 -8.39 14.90 0.22
C SER A 425 -9.86 15.34 0.35
N CYS A 426 -10.50 15.04 1.49
CA CYS A 426 -11.75 15.68 1.90
C CYS A 426 -11.46 16.96 2.68
N ASP A 427 -11.01 18.00 1.97
CA ASP A 427 -10.40 19.22 2.53
C ASP A 427 -11.26 20.01 3.53
N ARG A 428 -12.57 19.75 3.62
CA ARG A 428 -13.51 20.45 4.52
C ARG A 428 -13.85 19.67 5.79
N VAL A 429 -13.22 18.51 5.99
CA VAL A 429 -13.32 17.73 7.21
C VAL A 429 -12.38 18.31 8.27
N THR A 430 -12.90 18.46 9.48
CA THR A 430 -12.16 18.91 10.66
C THR A 430 -12.24 17.85 11.77
N ASP A 431 -11.57 18.11 12.90
CA ASP A 431 -11.67 17.31 14.11
C ASP A 431 -13.12 17.07 14.55
N LEU A 432 -14.02 18.04 14.35
CA LEU A 432 -15.41 17.90 14.77
C LEU A 432 -16.11 16.76 14.03
N GLY A 433 -15.94 16.68 12.71
CA GLY A 433 -16.48 15.61 11.89
C GLY A 433 -15.83 14.26 12.19
N LEU A 434 -14.50 14.24 12.35
CA LEU A 434 -13.75 13.02 12.67
C LEU A 434 -14.17 12.45 14.03
N LEU A 435 -14.22 13.28 15.07
CA LEU A 435 -14.51 12.84 16.42
C LEU A 435 -15.98 12.47 16.60
N GLU A 436 -16.92 13.28 16.09
CA GLU A 436 -18.35 12.95 16.21
C GLU A 436 -18.77 11.78 15.31
N GLY A 437 -18.17 11.64 14.12
CA GLY A 437 -18.49 10.60 13.15
C GLY A 437 -17.83 9.25 13.44
N LEU A 438 -16.56 9.25 13.87
CA LEU A 438 -15.80 8.02 14.11
C LEU A 438 -15.82 7.61 15.59
N ILE A 439 -15.89 8.56 16.51
CA ILE A 439 -15.92 8.32 17.96
C ILE A 439 -17.22 8.87 18.58
N PRO A 440 -18.40 8.43 18.09
CA PRO A 440 -19.67 8.95 18.58
C PRO A 440 -19.82 8.69 20.09
N GLN A 441 -20.13 9.75 20.85
CA GLN A 441 -20.33 9.68 22.31
C GLN A 441 -19.13 9.10 23.10
N GLY A 442 -17.92 9.15 22.54
CA GLY A 442 -16.71 8.69 23.24
C GLY A 442 -16.61 7.17 23.40
N LYS A 443 -17.41 6.39 22.67
CA LYS A 443 -17.38 4.92 22.72
C LYS A 443 -16.80 4.35 21.44
N LYS A 444 -15.96 3.32 21.58
CA LYS A 444 -15.52 2.46 20.49
C LYS A 444 -16.74 1.83 19.84
N PHE A 445 -17.07 2.34 18.67
CA PHE A 445 -17.98 1.73 17.75
C PHE A 445 -17.11 1.26 16.57
N PHE A 446 -17.50 0.22 15.85
CA PHE A 446 -16.80 -0.29 14.65
C PHE A 446 -15.55 -1.16 14.89
N ARG A 447 -15.28 -2.01 13.88
CA ARG A 447 -14.03 -2.79 13.72
C ARG A 447 -13.28 -2.26 12.50
N LEU A 448 -12.96 -0.96 12.53
CA LEU A 448 -12.21 -0.33 11.44
C LEU A 448 -10.80 -0.94 11.40
N LYS A 449 -10.41 -1.44 10.22
CA LYS A 449 -9.10 -2.05 9.95
C LYS A 449 -8.22 -1.13 9.12
N GLU A 450 -8.83 -0.32 8.25
CA GLU A 450 -8.10 0.59 7.36
C GLU A 450 -8.71 1.98 7.41
N LEU A 451 -7.85 2.97 7.67
CA LEU A 451 -8.25 4.36 7.79
C LEU A 451 -7.30 5.25 7.00
N TYR A 452 -7.84 5.96 6.01
CA TYR A 452 -7.07 6.87 5.17
C TYR A 452 -7.52 8.32 5.40
N LEU A 453 -6.62 9.10 6.01
CA LEU A 453 -6.78 10.48 6.44
C LEU A 453 -5.73 11.39 5.78
N GLY A 454 -5.30 11.03 4.57
CA GLY A 454 -4.32 11.80 3.83
C GLY A 454 -4.87 13.15 3.36
N LEU A 455 -4.02 14.16 3.30
CA LEU A 455 -4.32 15.49 2.77
C LEU A 455 -5.55 16.13 3.44
N LEU A 456 -5.64 16.04 4.77
CA LEU A 456 -6.67 16.71 5.57
C LEU A 456 -6.09 17.96 6.26
N PRO A 457 -6.25 19.16 5.68
CA PRO A 457 -5.52 20.36 6.13
C PRO A 457 -5.96 20.88 7.51
N TYR A 458 -7.19 20.58 7.94
CA TYR A 458 -7.79 21.05 9.20
C TYR A 458 -7.87 19.97 10.28
N MET A 459 -7.25 18.80 10.07
CA MET A 459 -7.05 17.82 11.13
C MET A 459 -6.01 18.36 12.12
N SER A 460 -6.25 18.20 13.42
CA SER A 460 -5.32 18.60 14.48
C SER A 460 -4.76 17.39 15.24
N ILE A 461 -3.78 17.66 16.12
CA ILE A 461 -3.19 16.68 17.04
C ILE A 461 -4.27 15.98 17.89
N LEU A 462 -5.33 16.69 18.29
CA LEU A 462 -6.40 16.14 19.12
C LEU A 462 -7.14 14.99 18.40
N ALA A 463 -7.44 15.15 17.11
CA ALA A 463 -8.09 14.09 16.34
C ALA A 463 -7.21 12.84 16.29
N VAL A 464 -5.93 12.98 15.92
CA VAL A 464 -4.99 11.86 15.82
C VAL A 464 -4.84 11.15 17.18
N TYR A 465 -4.70 11.91 18.27
CA TYR A 465 -4.61 11.39 19.63
C TYR A 465 -5.82 10.51 19.99
N ARG A 466 -7.04 11.04 19.79
CA ARG A 466 -8.28 10.34 20.15
C ARG A 466 -8.52 9.13 19.26
N LEU A 467 -8.27 9.25 17.96
CA LEU A 467 -8.39 8.13 17.02
C LEU A 467 -7.41 7.01 17.37
N SER A 468 -6.17 7.34 17.74
CA SER A 468 -5.15 6.37 18.15
C SER A 468 -5.60 5.57 19.37
N GLN A 469 -6.22 6.21 20.36
CA GLN A 469 -6.71 5.54 21.58
C GLN A 469 -7.89 4.60 21.33
N GLN A 470 -8.72 4.87 20.33
CA GLN A 470 -9.96 4.11 20.11
C GLN A 470 -9.78 2.95 19.13
N TYR A 471 -8.84 3.06 18.19
CA TYR A 471 -8.66 2.13 17.08
C TYR A 471 -7.35 1.34 17.18
N ASP A 472 -7.27 0.47 18.18
CA ASP A 472 -6.18 -0.49 18.46
C ASP A 472 -6.06 -1.67 17.46
N GLU A 473 -7.14 -1.95 16.72
CA GLU A 473 -7.20 -3.04 15.71
C GLU A 473 -6.84 -2.60 14.28
N LEU A 474 -6.40 -1.34 14.09
CA LEU A 474 -6.02 -0.84 12.77
C LEU A 474 -4.82 -1.61 12.21
N GLN A 475 -4.92 -1.97 10.95
CA GLN A 475 -3.87 -2.62 10.17
C GLN A 475 -3.25 -1.64 9.16
N VAL A 476 -4.05 -0.70 8.65
CA VAL A 476 -3.60 0.33 7.71
C VAL A 476 -3.98 1.71 8.23
N LEU A 477 -2.99 2.59 8.34
CA LEU A 477 -3.20 3.99 8.67
C LEU A 477 -2.43 4.87 7.68
N ASP A 478 -3.17 5.69 6.95
CA ASP A 478 -2.60 6.68 6.04
C ASP A 478 -2.85 8.09 6.56
N LEU A 479 -1.75 8.82 6.82
CA LEU A 479 -1.72 10.20 7.29
C LEU A 479 -0.93 11.11 6.32
N SER A 480 -0.72 10.65 5.09
CA SER A 480 0.10 11.32 4.07
C SER A 480 -0.36 12.76 3.83
N GLY A 481 0.58 13.70 3.81
CA GLY A 481 0.29 15.11 3.53
C GLY A 481 -0.48 15.87 4.60
N SER A 482 -0.90 15.24 5.70
CA SER A 482 -1.61 15.88 6.83
C SER A 482 -0.64 16.49 7.86
N SER A 483 0.44 17.12 7.37
CA SER A 483 1.63 17.52 8.13
C SER A 483 1.39 18.45 9.31
N ASN A 484 0.27 19.17 9.34
CA ASN A 484 -0.07 20.06 10.45
C ASN A 484 -0.38 19.29 11.74
N SER A 485 -1.03 18.14 11.61
CA SER A 485 -1.49 17.29 12.70
C SER A 485 -0.44 16.29 13.20
N ILE A 486 0.52 15.93 12.35
CA ILE A 486 1.48 14.87 12.63
C ILE A 486 2.75 15.45 13.25
N THR A 487 2.92 15.25 14.54
CA THR A 487 4.08 15.62 15.35
C THR A 487 4.69 14.39 16.03
N ASP A 488 5.87 14.54 16.62
CA ASP A 488 6.52 13.49 17.41
C ASP A 488 5.61 12.92 18.51
N GLU A 489 4.86 13.78 19.20
CA GLU A 489 3.91 13.37 20.24
C GLU A 489 2.78 12.50 19.67
N THR A 490 2.16 12.91 18.55
CA THR A 490 1.10 12.11 17.93
C THR A 490 1.59 10.76 17.43
N LEU A 491 2.82 10.72 16.93
CA LEU A 491 3.42 9.50 16.42
C LEU A 491 3.72 8.51 17.55
N GLN A 492 4.21 9.00 18.69
CA GLN A 492 4.38 8.18 19.88
C GLN A 492 3.04 7.62 20.39
N MET A 493 1.94 8.36 20.27
CA MET A 493 0.61 7.84 20.62
C MET A 493 0.15 6.74 19.67
N ILE A 494 0.41 6.88 18.36
CA ILE A 494 0.18 5.84 17.37
C ILE A 494 0.95 4.57 17.79
N PHE A 495 2.25 4.68 18.08
CA PHE A 495 3.09 3.55 18.49
C PHE A 495 2.68 2.92 19.82
N ARG A 496 2.05 3.70 20.71
CA ARG A 496 1.53 3.20 21.99
C ARG A 496 0.30 2.31 21.82
N TYR A 497 -0.65 2.71 20.99
CA TYR A 497 -1.98 2.11 20.97
C TYR A 497 -2.24 1.19 19.76
N GLN A 498 -1.59 1.42 18.62
CA GLN A 498 -1.92 0.79 17.34
C GLN A 498 -0.93 -0.31 16.96
N LEU A 499 -0.73 -1.27 17.86
CA LEU A 499 0.32 -2.31 17.74
C LEU A 499 0.10 -3.30 16.59
N LYS A 500 -1.12 -3.35 16.03
CA LYS A 500 -1.51 -4.24 14.92
C LYS A 500 -1.27 -3.63 13.54
N LEU A 501 -0.69 -2.43 13.47
CA LEU A 501 -0.39 -1.76 12.21
C LEU A 501 0.60 -2.60 11.38
N LYS A 502 0.19 -2.86 10.14
CA LYS A 502 1.01 -3.46 9.11
C LYS A 502 1.47 -2.44 8.08
N HIS A 503 0.68 -1.38 7.87
CA HIS A 503 0.95 -0.35 6.87
C HIS A 503 0.79 1.03 7.51
N LEU A 504 1.86 1.82 7.48
CA LEU A 504 1.88 3.19 7.99
C LEU A 504 2.42 4.13 6.92
N ASN A 505 1.60 5.10 6.51
CA ASN A 505 1.99 6.13 5.54
C ASN A 505 2.06 7.51 6.19
N LEU A 506 3.26 8.07 6.25
CA LEU A 506 3.63 9.37 6.82
C LEU A 506 4.25 10.29 5.77
N ASP A 507 3.95 10.08 4.49
CA ASP A 507 4.46 10.92 3.40
C ASP A 507 4.27 12.42 3.70
N CYS A 508 5.32 13.20 3.46
CA CYS A 508 5.39 14.64 3.66
C CYS A 508 5.03 15.13 5.08
N CYS A 509 5.20 14.30 6.12
CA CYS A 509 5.02 14.70 7.52
C CYS A 509 6.26 15.44 8.06
N ALA A 510 6.40 16.70 7.64
CA ALA A 510 7.58 17.55 7.87
C ALA A 510 7.96 17.84 9.34
N LYS A 511 7.05 17.65 10.31
CA LYS A 511 7.28 17.94 11.74
C LYS A 511 7.78 16.74 12.54
N ILE A 512 7.94 15.57 11.92
CA ILE A 512 8.47 14.37 12.58
C ILE A 512 10.00 14.44 12.61
N THR A 513 10.58 14.17 13.77
CA THR A 513 12.02 14.08 14.02
C THR A 513 12.39 12.69 14.55
N ASP A 514 13.68 12.47 14.86
CA ASP A 514 14.11 11.24 15.53
C ASP A 514 13.42 11.03 16.89
N ILE A 515 12.94 12.10 17.56
CA ILE A 515 12.23 11.99 18.84
C ILE A 515 10.90 11.24 18.66
N GLY A 516 10.17 11.49 17.57
CA GLY A 516 8.92 10.78 17.28
C GLY A 516 9.15 9.29 17.07
N MET A 517 10.24 8.92 16.38
CA MET A 517 10.56 7.53 16.05
C MET A 517 11.15 6.75 17.23
N THR A 518 11.99 7.41 18.03
CA THR A 518 12.73 6.80 19.14
C THR A 518 12.04 6.91 20.48
N GLY A 519 11.19 7.92 20.65
CA GLY A 519 10.70 8.34 21.95
C GLY A 519 11.74 9.02 22.83
N LEU A 520 12.99 9.20 22.38
CA LEU A 520 14.08 9.70 23.22
C LEU A 520 14.39 11.17 22.89
N SER A 521 14.15 12.07 23.84
CA SER A 521 14.65 13.44 23.74
C SER A 521 16.15 13.50 24.02
N GLU A 522 16.81 14.59 23.62
CA GLU A 522 18.23 14.84 23.95
C GLU A 522 18.49 14.85 25.45
N HIS A 523 17.48 15.21 26.26
CA HIS A 523 17.57 15.23 27.72
C HIS A 523 17.43 13.84 28.36
N ASP A 524 16.75 12.90 27.71
CA ASP A 524 16.57 11.54 28.22
C ASP A 524 17.86 10.70 28.11
N GLU A 525 18.75 11.03 27.17
CA GLU A 525 20.05 10.37 27.02
C GLU A 525 21.02 10.66 28.18
N LEU A 526 20.75 11.69 28.98
CA LEU A 526 21.53 12.09 30.16
C LEU A 526 21.07 11.41 31.47
N GLY A 527 20.15 10.43 31.40
CA GLY A 527 19.85 9.52 32.52
C GLY A 527 18.93 10.08 33.62
N ASN A 528 18.26 11.22 33.40
CA ASN A 528 17.48 11.91 34.43
C ASN A 528 15.99 11.47 34.56
N CYS A 529 15.49 10.60 33.70
CA CYS A 529 14.08 10.20 33.66
C CYS A 529 13.88 8.73 34.07
N GLN A 530 13.89 8.43 35.37
CA GLN A 530 13.74 7.05 35.88
C GLN A 530 12.35 6.41 35.63
N ASN A 531 11.38 7.13 35.05
CA ASN A 531 9.99 6.66 34.86
C ASN A 531 9.36 6.93 33.48
N TYR A 532 10.13 7.37 32.47
CA TYR A 532 9.60 7.61 31.13
C TYR A 532 9.77 6.37 30.24
N ILE A 533 8.66 5.79 29.76
CA ILE A 533 8.69 4.67 28.80
C ILE A 533 8.52 5.27 27.39
N PRO A 534 9.57 5.35 26.57
CA PRO A 534 9.47 5.87 25.22
C PRO A 534 8.60 4.95 24.34
N TYR A 535 7.62 5.51 23.65
CA TYR A 535 6.87 4.79 22.62
C TYR A 535 7.59 4.91 21.29
N THR A 536 8.24 3.83 20.88
CA THR A 536 9.06 3.79 19.68
C THR A 536 8.40 2.98 18.57
N ILE A 537 8.76 3.26 17.31
CA ILE A 537 8.29 2.51 16.15
C ILE A 537 8.62 1.00 16.24
N ASN A 538 9.67 0.61 16.98
CA ASN A 538 9.97 -0.79 17.28
C ASN A 538 8.79 -1.56 17.92
N SER A 539 7.82 -0.87 18.51
CA SER A 539 6.61 -1.50 19.07
C SER A 539 5.73 -2.11 17.98
N LEU A 540 5.83 -1.64 16.73
CA LEU A 540 5.05 -2.11 15.58
C LEU A 540 5.72 -3.35 14.94
N LYS A 541 5.74 -4.48 15.65
CA LYS A 541 6.46 -5.69 15.21
C LYS A 541 5.92 -6.33 13.93
N ASP A 542 4.64 -6.12 13.64
CA ASP A 542 3.97 -6.63 12.44
C ASP A 542 4.03 -5.65 11.24
N LEU A 543 4.78 -4.55 11.35
CA LEU A 543 4.84 -3.52 10.30
C LEU A 543 5.52 -4.07 9.04
N GLN A 544 4.82 -4.04 7.91
CA GLN A 544 5.27 -4.55 6.61
C GLN A 544 5.54 -3.43 5.60
N TYR A 545 4.84 -2.29 5.72
CA TYR A 545 4.98 -1.13 4.86
C TYR A 545 5.15 0.14 5.68
N LEU A 546 6.21 0.90 5.40
CA LEU A 546 6.46 2.20 6.00
C LEU A 546 6.82 3.24 4.93
N ASN A 547 6.07 4.33 4.85
CA ASN A 547 6.42 5.46 4.01
C ASN A 547 6.72 6.70 4.87
N ILE A 548 7.97 7.17 4.81
CA ILE A 548 8.46 8.39 5.48
C ILE A 548 9.02 9.38 4.46
N THR A 549 8.54 9.33 3.22
CA THR A 549 8.95 10.25 2.15
C THR A 549 8.87 11.70 2.61
N GLY A 550 9.92 12.48 2.35
CA GLY A 550 9.95 13.91 2.69
C GLY A 550 9.97 14.21 4.19
N CYS A 551 10.15 13.22 5.08
CA CYS A 551 10.41 13.45 6.50
C CYS A 551 11.89 13.87 6.71
N TYR A 552 12.22 15.09 6.30
CA TYR A 552 13.60 15.57 6.20
C TYR A 552 14.32 15.75 7.54
N GLN A 553 13.61 15.78 8.68
CA GLN A 553 14.24 15.91 10.01
C GLN A 553 14.61 14.56 10.65
N ILE A 554 14.33 13.44 9.98
CA ILE A 554 14.78 12.11 10.39
C ILE A 554 16.25 11.92 10.00
N THR A 555 17.06 11.44 10.94
CA THR A 555 18.51 11.21 10.75
C THR A 555 18.89 9.76 11.02
N ASP A 556 20.17 9.44 10.92
CA ASP A 556 20.71 8.11 11.26
C ASP A 556 20.35 7.66 12.68
N LYS A 557 20.07 8.59 13.61
CA LYS A 557 19.74 8.28 15.00
C LYS A 557 18.54 7.35 15.11
N SER A 558 17.44 7.64 14.41
CA SER A 558 16.25 6.78 14.42
C SER A 558 16.52 5.43 13.77
N LEU A 559 17.20 5.40 12.62
CA LEU A 559 17.56 4.15 11.92
C LEU A 559 18.43 3.23 12.79
N LEU A 560 19.38 3.82 13.55
CA LEU A 560 20.25 3.09 14.46
C LEU A 560 19.53 2.57 15.70
N LYS A 561 18.63 3.35 16.31
CA LYS A 561 18.01 3.00 17.60
C LYS A 561 16.68 2.24 17.46
N SER A 562 15.88 2.58 16.45
CA SER A 562 14.44 2.29 16.47
C SER A 562 13.87 1.64 15.21
N PHE A 563 14.67 1.25 14.22
CA PHE A 563 14.19 0.50 13.04
C PHE A 563 14.53 -0.99 13.14
N ASP A 564 14.12 -1.63 14.22
CA ASP A 564 14.15 -3.08 14.40
C ASP A 564 12.76 -3.67 14.12
N LEU A 565 12.45 -3.75 12.82
CA LEU A 565 11.16 -4.11 12.26
C LEU A 565 11.31 -5.40 11.44
N PRO A 566 11.16 -6.58 12.07
CA PRO A 566 11.54 -7.85 11.46
C PRO A 566 10.66 -8.23 10.25
N GLU A 567 9.41 -7.79 10.23
CA GLU A 567 8.43 -8.08 9.17
C GLU A 567 8.39 -7.02 8.06
N LEU A 568 9.27 -6.02 8.09
CA LEU A 568 9.26 -4.91 7.14
C LEU A 568 9.68 -5.37 5.74
N LYS A 569 8.79 -5.18 4.76
CA LYS A 569 8.97 -5.57 3.36
C LYS A 569 9.16 -4.39 2.44
N GLU A 570 8.52 -3.26 2.72
CA GLU A 570 8.63 -2.06 1.92
C GLU A 570 8.91 -0.85 2.80
N ILE A 571 9.95 -0.10 2.43
CA ILE A 571 10.24 1.20 3.01
C ILE A 571 10.48 2.24 1.94
N ASN A 572 9.79 3.37 2.05
CA ASN A 572 10.04 4.55 1.23
C ASN A 572 10.62 5.67 2.10
N MET A 573 11.87 6.01 1.82
CA MET A 573 12.63 7.08 2.47
C MET A 573 13.08 8.14 1.46
N SER A 574 12.37 8.27 0.34
CA SER A 574 12.73 9.27 -0.65
C SER A 574 12.70 10.67 -0.04
N ARG A 575 13.67 11.52 -0.41
CA ARG A 575 13.86 12.87 0.18
C ARG A 575 14.14 12.90 1.70
N CYS A 576 14.57 11.80 2.31
CA CYS A 576 15.12 11.81 3.68
C CYS A 576 16.58 12.30 3.66
N HIS A 577 16.78 13.60 3.44
CA HIS A 577 18.10 14.17 3.11
C HIS A 577 19.17 14.01 4.21
N ASN A 578 18.78 13.83 5.47
CA ASN A 578 19.71 13.72 6.61
C ASN A 578 20.05 12.28 7.02
N CYS A 579 19.55 11.28 6.28
CA CYS A 579 19.96 9.89 6.45
C CYS A 579 21.20 9.60 5.60
N THR A 580 22.24 9.03 6.21
CA THR A 580 23.51 8.69 5.57
C THR A 580 23.66 7.18 5.41
N GLU A 581 24.78 6.76 4.80
CA GLU A 581 25.16 5.36 4.67
C GLU A 581 25.14 4.61 6.00
N ILE A 582 25.49 5.26 7.12
CA ILE A 582 25.57 4.61 8.44
C ILE A 582 24.18 4.14 8.89
N GLY A 583 23.18 5.02 8.83
CA GLY A 583 21.82 4.68 9.20
C GLY A 583 21.17 3.69 8.24
N ILE A 584 21.37 3.86 6.92
CA ILE A 584 20.85 2.95 5.89
C ILE A 584 21.43 1.54 6.07
N LYS A 585 22.72 1.43 6.39
CA LYS A 585 23.36 0.13 6.71
C LYS A 585 22.71 -0.54 7.92
N ALA A 586 22.44 0.23 8.98
CA ALA A 586 21.79 -0.28 10.18
C ALA A 586 20.37 -0.78 9.87
N LEU A 587 19.60 -0.02 9.10
CA LEU A 587 18.28 -0.40 8.60
C LEU A 587 18.34 -1.73 7.84
N CYS A 588 19.26 -1.87 6.87
CA CYS A 588 19.36 -3.09 6.06
C CYS A 588 19.71 -4.33 6.89
N LYS A 589 20.51 -4.17 7.96
CA LYS A 589 20.85 -5.28 8.86
C LYS A 589 19.69 -5.68 9.78
N LYS A 590 18.89 -4.72 10.21
CA LYS A 590 17.77 -4.93 11.14
C LYS A 590 16.46 -5.34 10.45
N CYS A 591 16.31 -5.01 9.16
CA CYS A 591 15.14 -5.33 8.35
C CYS A 591 15.51 -6.19 7.14
N PRO A 592 15.95 -7.46 7.33
CA PRO A 592 16.45 -8.31 6.25
C PRO A 592 15.35 -8.81 5.29
N LEU A 593 14.07 -8.66 5.66
CA LEU A 593 12.92 -9.06 4.83
C LEU A 593 12.51 -8.00 3.79
N LEU A 594 13.24 -6.88 3.69
CA LEU A 594 12.95 -5.83 2.72
C LEU A 594 13.01 -6.36 1.28
N GLU A 595 11.91 -6.16 0.56
CA GLU A 595 11.69 -6.47 -0.85
C GLU A 595 11.66 -5.19 -1.69
N VAL A 596 11.30 -4.05 -1.11
CA VAL A 596 11.24 -2.75 -1.78
C VAL A 596 11.91 -1.67 -0.93
N ILE A 597 12.89 -0.98 -1.52
CA ILE A 597 13.51 0.19 -0.89
C ILE A 597 13.52 1.37 -1.87
N ASP A 598 13.04 2.52 -1.41
CA ASP A 598 13.11 3.78 -2.13
C ASP A 598 13.99 4.79 -1.40
N LEU A 599 15.14 5.10 -2.01
CA LEU A 599 16.12 6.08 -1.56
C LEU A 599 16.23 7.24 -2.55
N SER A 600 15.21 7.45 -3.40
CA SER A 600 15.22 8.51 -4.41
C SER A 600 15.42 9.88 -3.77
N GLU A 601 16.18 10.76 -4.44
CA GLU A 601 16.45 12.13 -4.02
C GLU A 601 17.12 12.22 -2.62
N CYS A 602 17.85 11.19 -2.18
CA CYS A 602 18.65 11.23 -0.96
C CYS A 602 20.11 11.63 -1.27
N PHE A 603 20.55 12.78 -0.76
CA PHE A 603 21.83 13.39 -1.16
C PHE A 603 23.09 12.63 -0.69
N HIS A 604 22.97 11.79 0.33
CA HIS A 604 24.09 11.04 0.90
C HIS A 604 24.20 9.60 0.38
N VAL A 605 23.34 9.18 -0.55
CA VAL A 605 23.39 7.85 -1.16
C VAL A 605 24.51 7.81 -2.20
N LYS A 606 25.48 6.92 -1.99
CA LYS A 606 26.65 6.68 -2.84
C LYS A 606 26.76 5.18 -3.20
N ASP A 607 27.73 4.83 -4.04
CA ASP A 607 27.99 3.44 -4.43
C ASP A 607 28.17 2.50 -3.23
N SER A 608 28.90 2.94 -2.20
CA SER A 608 29.06 2.21 -0.93
C SER A 608 27.73 1.90 -0.22
N THR A 609 26.75 2.81 -0.32
CA THR A 609 25.41 2.57 0.21
C THR A 609 24.70 1.47 -0.57
N VAL A 610 24.80 1.48 -1.90
CA VAL A 610 24.17 0.48 -2.76
C VAL A 610 24.83 -0.90 -2.59
N ASP A 611 26.16 -0.96 -2.49
CA ASP A 611 26.90 -2.18 -2.15
C ASP A 611 26.35 -2.82 -0.85
N MET A 612 26.18 -2.03 0.21
CA MET A 612 25.64 -2.53 1.48
C MET A 612 24.17 -2.97 1.37
N VAL A 613 23.34 -2.21 0.67
CA VAL A 613 21.94 -2.56 0.41
C VAL A 613 21.87 -3.90 -0.32
N THR A 614 22.64 -4.07 -1.39
CA THR A 614 22.61 -5.28 -2.22
C THR A 614 23.15 -6.51 -1.48
N LYS A 615 24.17 -6.35 -0.63
CA LYS A 615 24.72 -7.44 0.20
C LYS A 615 23.80 -7.91 1.31
N HIS A 616 23.09 -6.99 1.97
CA HIS A 616 22.24 -7.32 3.13
C HIS A 616 20.80 -7.67 2.73
N LEU A 617 20.25 -7.05 1.68
CA LEU A 617 18.87 -7.24 1.24
C LEU A 617 18.80 -8.23 0.07
N THR A 618 19.09 -9.50 0.33
CA THR A 618 19.04 -10.57 -0.69
C THR A 618 17.62 -10.84 -1.21
N ARG A 619 16.60 -10.30 -0.52
CA ARG A 619 15.19 -10.35 -0.93
C ARG A 619 14.75 -9.20 -1.82
N LEU A 620 15.63 -8.26 -2.18
CA LEU A 620 15.24 -7.06 -2.89
C LEU A 620 14.64 -7.36 -4.29
N GLU A 621 13.41 -6.90 -4.51
CA GLU A 621 12.69 -6.97 -5.78
C GLU A 621 12.64 -5.61 -6.49
N THR A 622 12.61 -4.51 -5.73
CA THR A 622 12.58 -3.15 -6.29
C THR A 622 13.55 -2.24 -5.55
N LEU A 623 14.45 -1.60 -6.31
CA LEU A 623 15.39 -0.59 -5.83
C LEU A 623 15.14 0.72 -6.56
N LYS A 624 14.82 1.78 -5.82
CA LYS A 624 14.65 3.12 -6.39
C LYS A 624 15.71 4.08 -5.86
N LEU A 625 16.42 4.69 -6.80
CA LEU A 625 17.56 5.58 -6.59
C LEU A 625 17.45 6.83 -7.48
N ASN A 626 16.24 7.21 -7.90
CA ASN A 626 16.09 8.35 -8.81
C ASN A 626 16.66 9.63 -8.20
N GLY A 627 17.37 10.45 -8.98
CA GLY A 627 17.93 11.70 -8.49
C GLY A 627 19.03 11.54 -7.44
N CYS A 628 19.62 10.35 -7.28
CA CYS A 628 20.82 10.18 -6.47
C CYS A 628 22.04 10.65 -7.28
N GLU A 629 22.58 11.83 -6.97
CA GLU A 629 23.62 12.47 -7.80
C GLU A 629 25.02 11.85 -7.63
N GLN A 630 25.23 11.06 -6.58
CA GLN A 630 26.55 10.55 -6.21
C GLN A 630 26.80 9.09 -6.62
N ILE A 631 25.79 8.38 -7.14
CA ILE A 631 25.94 7.00 -7.59
C ILE A 631 26.55 6.94 -9.00
N THR A 632 27.43 5.97 -9.25
CA THR A 632 28.12 5.77 -10.54
C THR A 632 27.79 4.41 -11.15
N ASP A 633 28.39 4.08 -12.30
CA ASP A 633 28.21 2.79 -12.96
C ASP A 633 28.62 1.59 -12.08
N ALA A 634 29.45 1.78 -11.05
CA ALA A 634 29.90 0.71 -10.15
C ALA A 634 28.75 -0.05 -9.47
N ILE A 635 27.62 0.63 -9.20
CA ILE A 635 26.46 -0.01 -8.56
C ILE A 635 25.85 -1.12 -9.43
N LEU A 636 26.06 -1.07 -10.75
CA LEU A 636 25.47 -2.05 -11.67
C LEU A 636 26.10 -3.42 -11.46
N ASP A 637 27.40 -3.46 -11.15
CA ASP A 637 28.11 -4.70 -10.83
C ASP A 637 27.65 -5.25 -9.48
N ASP A 638 27.58 -4.39 -8.44
CA ASP A 638 27.09 -4.79 -7.10
C ASP A 638 25.66 -5.37 -7.15
N ILE A 639 24.78 -4.75 -7.94
CA ILE A 639 23.41 -5.24 -8.16
C ILE A 639 23.44 -6.56 -8.94
N GLY A 640 24.30 -6.68 -9.95
CA GLY A 640 24.46 -7.88 -10.78
C GLY A 640 24.85 -9.10 -9.95
N ASP A 641 25.80 -8.92 -9.04
CA ASP A 641 26.39 -9.99 -8.24
C ASP A 641 25.48 -10.44 -7.09
N ASN A 642 24.83 -9.49 -6.40
CA ASN A 642 24.13 -9.77 -5.15
C ASN A 642 22.61 -9.89 -5.28
N CYS A 643 21.98 -9.14 -6.20
CA CYS A 643 20.53 -8.98 -6.26
C CYS A 643 19.87 -9.86 -7.35
N LYS A 644 19.89 -11.18 -7.15
CA LYS A 644 19.34 -12.17 -8.11
C LYS A 644 17.84 -12.05 -8.37
N TYR A 645 17.10 -11.48 -7.43
CA TYR A 645 15.63 -11.36 -7.49
C TYR A 645 15.12 -9.98 -7.88
N LEU A 646 16.03 -9.03 -8.18
CA LEU A 646 15.65 -7.68 -8.53
C LEU A 646 14.85 -7.67 -9.84
N LYS A 647 13.63 -7.15 -9.77
CA LYS A 647 12.72 -7.01 -10.91
C LYS A 647 12.75 -5.59 -11.47
N SER A 648 12.87 -4.58 -10.60
CA SER A 648 12.74 -3.18 -10.98
C SER A 648 13.85 -2.32 -10.39
N LEU A 649 14.55 -1.58 -11.25
CA LEU A 649 15.56 -0.60 -10.88
C LEU A 649 15.15 0.78 -11.41
N TYR A 650 15.15 1.79 -10.54
CA TYR A 650 14.88 3.17 -10.93
C TYR A 650 16.09 4.05 -10.65
N ILE A 651 16.68 4.60 -11.72
CA ILE A 651 17.92 5.38 -11.71
C ILE A 651 17.79 6.59 -12.64
N ARG A 652 16.58 7.14 -12.77
CA ARG A 652 16.36 8.38 -13.54
C ARG A 652 17.10 9.52 -12.88
N ARG A 653 17.55 10.49 -13.67
CA ARG A 653 18.26 11.69 -13.17
C ARG A 653 19.50 11.35 -12.32
N CYS A 654 20.21 10.27 -12.66
CA CYS A 654 21.49 9.89 -12.05
C CYS A 654 22.62 10.19 -13.05
N PRO A 655 23.21 11.40 -13.05
CA PRO A 655 24.04 11.91 -14.14
C PRO A 655 25.39 11.18 -14.31
N LYS A 656 25.82 10.43 -13.31
CA LYS A 656 27.09 9.68 -13.30
C LYS A 656 26.93 8.21 -13.72
N ILE A 657 25.71 7.75 -14.00
CA ILE A 657 25.47 6.46 -14.65
C ILE A 657 25.47 6.71 -16.15
N GLN A 658 26.48 6.17 -16.84
CA GLN A 658 26.70 6.39 -18.26
C GLN A 658 26.55 5.10 -19.06
N ILE A 659 26.83 3.95 -18.43
CA ILE A 659 26.68 2.64 -19.07
C ILE A 659 25.20 2.31 -19.20
N ASN A 660 24.85 1.64 -20.30
CA ASN A 660 23.51 1.11 -20.47
C ASN A 660 23.29 -0.04 -19.45
N PRO A 661 22.42 0.12 -18.44
CA PRO A 661 22.25 -0.86 -17.38
C PRO A 661 21.81 -2.23 -17.89
N PHE A 662 21.15 -2.29 -19.05
CA PHE A 662 20.72 -3.54 -19.68
C PHE A 662 21.87 -4.42 -20.18
N GLU A 663 23.08 -3.87 -20.33
CA GLU A 663 24.27 -4.65 -20.73
C GLU A 663 24.77 -5.53 -19.58
N ILE A 664 24.67 -5.03 -18.35
CA ILE A 664 25.11 -5.70 -17.12
C ILE A 664 23.94 -6.47 -16.48
N LEU A 665 22.81 -5.79 -16.26
CA LEU A 665 21.67 -6.29 -15.49
C LEU A 665 20.63 -7.02 -16.37
N LYS A 666 21.07 -8.08 -17.06
CA LYS A 666 20.24 -8.83 -18.01
C LYS A 666 19.03 -9.53 -17.36
N HIS A 667 19.08 -9.80 -16.05
CA HIS A 667 17.99 -10.43 -15.30
C HIS A 667 16.92 -9.45 -14.81
N VAL A 668 17.24 -8.15 -14.74
CA VAL A 668 16.34 -7.12 -14.21
C VAL A 668 15.30 -6.74 -15.28
N ARG A 669 14.01 -6.85 -14.92
CA ARG A 669 12.90 -6.73 -15.88
C ARG A 669 12.59 -5.30 -16.29
N TYR A 670 12.67 -4.36 -15.34
CA TYR A 670 12.33 -2.96 -15.56
C TYR A 670 13.48 -2.09 -15.09
N ILE A 671 14.09 -1.35 -16.00
CA ILE A 671 15.08 -0.34 -15.66
C ILE A 671 14.57 1.01 -16.16
N TYR A 672 14.37 1.93 -15.22
CA TYR A 672 13.95 3.29 -15.49
C TYR A 672 15.17 4.21 -15.37
N ASN A 673 15.87 4.45 -16.47
CA ASN A 673 17.11 5.25 -16.52
C ASN A 673 16.99 6.57 -17.29
N GLN A 674 15.85 6.83 -17.95
CA GLN A 674 15.54 8.07 -18.67
C GLN A 674 14.40 8.85 -18.01
#